data_AF-A0AAV9F960-F1
#
_entry.id   AF-A0AAV9F960-F1
#
_cell.length_a   1.000
_cell.length_b   1.000
_cell.length_c   1.000
_cell.angle_alpha   90.00
_cell.angle_beta   90.00
_cell.angle_gamma   90.00
#
_symmetry.space_group_name_H-M   'P 1'
#
loop_
_entity.id
_entity.type
_entity.pdbx_description
1 polymer ?
#
loop_
_entity_poly.entity_id
_entity_poly.type
_entity_poly.pdbx_seq_one_letter_code
_entity_poly.pdbx_strand_id
1 'polypeptide(L)'
;MEGRQRSKELWLQLGDNNSTYFHKAVAIRRRHNRIHALEFEGERVEDTKLRSDLEGPVTEEEILRVVRGTDGDKAPRPDGFGMRFYQSFWPIVHTDIIDMVNDVFLNRGKIGCINSSMFVLIPKKEGANSIGDYRPICLVNSSYMIISKLLANRVRNVSDELFEAEQAAFIPGRALQDSFMVTQELVAALHKDKRTGVALKLDFANAYDSVDWSFLLHVLGFHGFNSSWIHMIRQCISMAHASVVINGSLHGYFPINSRSGRNERGTQYTILQYADDTILFGEAEEETLQGFWFILKCFERLSGLHINFDKSVLLPINVGDQGAHSLASIIGCTVGEFPCKHLGLPLVKKRLRKPDWMSLVERLGKRLSGWKRKHLSYGGRVTLLQAVLTNLPVVFLSIFKLPKGVAHMIDVIRRRFLWNGTDTQIQRPYLVNWEAVCQRKCHGGLGILDLATMNKALLSKWLWNWDECTGAAWRHLIFERYGHLIRGLACLPHTSARMTHIAKGVFGLVPEFAETVAWRVGDGHVRFWEDAWCGTSTLLESFPLAFQAAACKVGSVQNFRIASTGQWNVTSEEGADPEVLAQFQSLHSRIQSVPILEGTRDRRVWTPDQDRGFSVRRAYDWWSRDFPLVPVVHGKAKVLWKLKIPHKVKVFMWIALQE
;
A
#
# COMPACT_ATOMS: atom_id res chain seq x y z
N MET A 1 -48.81 25.87 -5.51
CA MET A 1 -48.13 25.22 -4.34
C MET A 1 -47.24 24.03 -4.77
N GLU A 2 -47.25 23.66 -6.05
CA GLU A 2 -46.75 22.37 -6.55
C GLU A 2 -45.24 22.13 -6.42
N GLY A 3 -44.43 23.18 -6.26
CA GLY A 3 -42.97 23.06 -6.15
C GLY A 3 -42.49 22.17 -4.99
N ARG A 4 -43.26 22.13 -3.87
CA ARG A 4 -42.98 21.23 -2.73
C ARG A 4 -43.43 19.78 -2.95
N GLN A 5 -44.24 19.52 -3.97
CA GLN A 5 -44.78 18.19 -4.25
C GLN A 5 -43.88 17.44 -5.23
N ARG A 6 -43.47 18.10 -6.33
CA ARG A 6 -42.44 17.57 -7.25
C ARG A 6 -41.09 17.31 -6.57
N SER A 7 -40.69 18.09 -5.55
CA SER A 7 -39.45 17.80 -4.82
C SER A 7 -39.53 16.54 -3.95
N LYS A 8 -40.71 16.22 -3.39
CA LYS A 8 -40.95 14.94 -2.68
C LYS A 8 -41.02 13.76 -3.64
N GLU A 9 -41.66 13.94 -4.78
CA GLU A 9 -41.80 12.93 -5.84
C GLU A 9 -40.44 12.56 -6.45
N LEU A 10 -39.59 13.57 -6.72
CA LEU A 10 -38.20 13.36 -7.17
C LEU A 10 -37.32 12.78 -6.04
N TRP A 11 -37.57 13.11 -4.78
CA TRP A 11 -36.88 12.51 -3.62
C TRP A 11 -37.24 11.03 -3.43
N LEU A 12 -38.49 10.64 -3.67
CA LEU A 12 -38.92 9.24 -3.68
C LEU A 12 -38.27 8.43 -4.83
N GLN A 13 -37.93 9.07 -5.96
CA GLN A 13 -37.28 8.40 -7.09
C GLN A 13 -35.74 8.41 -7.03
N LEU A 14 -35.11 9.42 -6.39
CA LEU A 14 -33.65 9.62 -6.43
C LEU A 14 -32.96 9.66 -5.05
N GLY A 15 -33.70 9.87 -3.96
CA GLY A 15 -33.12 10.12 -2.63
C GLY A 15 -32.40 8.93 -2.02
N ASP A 16 -32.84 7.71 -2.35
CA ASP A 16 -32.44 6.50 -1.63
C ASP A 16 -31.21 5.77 -2.21
N ASN A 17 -30.44 6.39 -3.13
CA ASN A 17 -29.19 5.79 -3.63
C ASN A 17 -27.91 6.34 -2.97
N ASN A 18 -27.93 7.57 -2.46
CA ASN A 18 -26.76 8.19 -1.81
C ASN A 18 -26.70 7.95 -0.30
N SER A 19 -27.83 8.01 0.41
CA SER A 19 -27.88 7.62 1.83
C SER A 19 -27.60 6.12 1.98
N THR A 20 -28.18 5.32 1.09
CA THR A 20 -27.98 3.87 1.04
C THR A 20 -26.58 3.46 0.53
N TYR A 21 -25.81 4.32 -0.12
CA TYR A 21 -24.36 4.13 -0.28
C TYR A 21 -23.68 4.12 1.09
N PHE A 22 -23.92 5.14 1.92
CA PHE A 22 -23.31 5.21 3.26
C PHE A 22 -23.82 4.08 4.16
N HIS A 23 -25.12 3.78 4.14
CA HIS A 23 -25.65 2.65 4.89
C HIS A 23 -25.25 1.26 4.34
N LYS A 24 -24.95 1.07 3.05
CA LYS A 24 -24.47 -0.24 2.53
C LYS A 24 -22.97 -0.44 2.68
N ALA A 25 -22.14 0.58 2.43
CA ALA A 25 -20.73 0.55 2.80
C ALA A 25 -20.55 0.24 4.30
N VAL A 26 -21.46 0.77 5.13
CA VAL A 26 -21.50 0.50 6.57
C VAL A 26 -22.25 -0.80 6.94
N ALA A 27 -23.18 -1.32 6.12
CA ALA A 27 -23.83 -2.63 6.35
C ALA A 27 -23.02 -3.83 5.80
N ILE A 28 -21.96 -3.57 5.02
CA ILE A 28 -20.86 -4.53 4.83
C ILE A 28 -20.13 -4.80 6.16
N ARG A 29 -20.27 -3.92 7.17
CA ARG A 29 -20.22 -4.37 8.57
C ARG A 29 -21.42 -5.30 8.81
N ARG A 30 -21.21 -6.58 8.52
CA ARG A 30 -21.92 -7.64 9.22
C ARG A 30 -21.66 -7.45 10.71
N ARG A 31 -22.60 -6.76 11.38
CA ARG A 31 -22.92 -7.06 12.77
C ARG A 31 -23.47 -8.49 12.81
N HIS A 32 -22.55 -9.45 12.70
CA HIS A 32 -22.58 -10.51 13.68
C HIS A 32 -22.52 -9.78 15.03
N ASN A 33 -23.67 -9.68 15.70
CA ASN A 33 -23.67 -9.41 17.13
C ASN A 33 -22.87 -10.57 17.73
N ARG A 34 -21.58 -10.33 17.99
CA ARG A 34 -20.69 -11.36 18.47
C ARG A 34 -21.00 -11.53 19.94
N ILE A 35 -21.87 -12.48 20.24
CA ILE A 35 -22.35 -12.73 21.60
C ILE A 35 -21.22 -13.42 22.35
N HIS A 36 -20.32 -12.60 22.90
CA HIS A 36 -19.11 -13.05 23.60
C HIS A 36 -19.43 -13.88 24.85
N ALA A 37 -20.61 -13.70 25.44
CA ALA A 37 -21.18 -14.60 26.43
C ALA A 37 -22.71 -14.58 26.35
N LEU A 38 -23.35 -15.74 26.50
CA LEU A 38 -24.74 -15.85 26.96
C LEU A 38 -24.73 -16.29 28.42
N GLU A 39 -25.56 -15.66 29.23
CA GLU A 39 -25.84 -16.09 30.61
C GLU A 39 -27.29 -16.57 30.66
N PHE A 40 -27.50 -17.83 31.03
CA PHE A 40 -28.81 -18.47 31.08
C PHE A 40 -28.88 -19.37 32.30
N GLU A 41 -29.88 -19.15 33.16
CA GLU A 41 -30.14 -19.92 34.40
C GLU A 41 -28.93 -20.06 35.36
N GLY A 42 -27.92 -19.18 35.22
CA GLY A 42 -26.72 -19.16 36.05
C GLY A 42 -25.47 -19.77 35.38
N GLU A 43 -25.60 -20.42 34.22
CA GLU A 43 -24.46 -20.81 33.39
C GLU A 43 -24.10 -19.71 32.39
N ARG A 44 -22.80 -19.50 32.17
CA ARG A 44 -22.25 -18.45 31.31
C ARG A 44 -21.40 -19.04 30.20
N VAL A 45 -21.99 -19.19 29.02
CA VAL A 45 -21.38 -19.78 27.81
C VAL A 45 -20.67 -18.69 27.01
N GLU A 46 -19.33 -18.71 26.99
CA GLU A 46 -18.50 -17.71 26.28
C GLU A 46 -18.11 -18.14 24.84
N ASP A 47 -17.95 -17.17 23.92
CA ASP A 47 -17.31 -17.39 22.60
C ASP A 47 -15.79 -17.54 22.75
N THR A 48 -15.39 -18.64 23.38
CA THR A 48 -14.00 -19.03 23.58
C THR A 48 -13.41 -19.67 22.33
N LYS A 49 -13.32 -18.91 21.23
CA LYS A 49 -12.40 -19.22 20.12
C LYS A 49 -10.95 -18.98 20.57
N LEU A 50 -10.50 -19.82 21.50
CA LEU A 50 -9.18 -19.83 22.11
C LEU A 50 -8.10 -20.06 21.04
N ARG A 51 -7.15 -19.13 20.95
CA ARG A 51 -6.06 -19.14 19.95
C ARG A 51 -4.92 -20.10 20.31
N SER A 52 -5.28 -21.35 20.64
CA SER A 52 -4.36 -22.44 20.98
C SER A 52 -3.51 -22.89 19.78
N ASP A 53 -3.92 -22.55 18.56
CA ASP A 53 -3.16 -22.70 17.31
C ASP A 53 -1.88 -21.85 17.24
N LEU A 54 -1.76 -20.84 18.10
CA LEU A 54 -0.55 -20.01 18.23
C LEU A 54 0.45 -20.58 19.26
N GLU A 55 0.03 -21.57 20.05
CA GLU A 55 0.82 -22.14 21.15
C GLU A 55 1.54 -23.44 20.76
N GLY A 56 2.17 -24.08 21.74
CA GLY A 56 3.01 -25.25 21.54
C GLY A 56 4.44 -24.92 21.13
N PRO A 57 5.33 -25.93 21.13
CA PRO A 57 6.76 -25.77 20.94
C PRO A 57 7.12 -25.10 19.61
N VAL A 58 8.33 -24.56 19.56
CA VAL A 58 8.90 -23.90 18.38
C VAL A 58 9.88 -24.84 17.70
N THR A 59 9.58 -25.20 16.44
CA THR A 59 10.45 -26.04 15.60
C THR A 59 11.73 -25.33 15.20
N GLU A 60 12.83 -26.06 14.97
CA GLU A 60 14.08 -25.46 14.48
C GLU A 60 13.86 -24.67 13.19
N GLU A 61 13.04 -25.17 12.26
CA GLU A 61 12.74 -24.50 10.99
C GLU A 61 12.05 -23.14 11.16
N GLU A 62 11.27 -22.95 12.23
CA GLU A 62 10.63 -21.68 12.56
C GLU A 62 11.67 -20.68 13.11
N ILE A 63 12.56 -21.13 13.99
CA ILE A 63 13.66 -20.34 14.57
C ILE A 63 14.68 -19.97 13.50
N LEU A 64 15.15 -20.94 12.72
CA LEU A 64 16.14 -20.77 11.67
C LEU A 64 15.64 -19.85 10.54
N ARG A 65 14.33 -19.86 10.27
CA ARG A 65 13.66 -18.90 9.36
C ARG A 65 13.68 -17.48 9.92
N VAL A 66 13.53 -17.30 11.24
CA VAL A 66 13.70 -16.00 11.91
C VAL A 66 15.15 -15.54 11.88
N VAL A 67 16.12 -16.42 12.16
CA VAL A 67 17.56 -16.12 12.15
C VAL A 67 18.01 -15.71 10.74
N ARG A 68 17.78 -16.56 9.73
CA ARG A 68 18.16 -16.29 8.33
C ARG A 68 17.35 -15.15 7.69
N GLY A 69 16.10 -14.95 8.10
CA GLY A 69 15.22 -13.87 7.64
C GLY A 69 15.48 -12.51 8.31
N THR A 70 16.50 -12.39 9.15
CA THR A 70 16.88 -11.13 9.82
C THR A 70 18.12 -10.53 9.18
N ASP A 71 18.16 -9.21 9.04
CA ASP A 71 19.37 -8.49 8.64
C ASP A 71 20.49 -8.67 9.68
N GLY A 72 21.61 -9.24 9.24
CA GLY A 72 22.79 -9.55 10.05
C GLY A 72 23.71 -8.35 10.33
N ASP A 73 23.61 -7.27 9.53
CA ASP A 73 24.42 -6.05 9.67
C ASP A 73 23.82 -5.02 10.65
N LYS A 74 22.74 -5.39 11.34
CA LYS A 74 22.17 -4.55 12.41
C LYS A 74 23.16 -4.40 13.57
N ALA A 75 23.20 -3.18 14.13
CA ALA A 75 24.10 -2.78 15.19
C ALA A 75 24.16 -3.79 16.37
N PRO A 76 25.35 -3.94 17.00
CA PRO A 76 25.51 -4.77 18.18
C PRO A 76 24.67 -4.26 19.35
N ARG A 77 24.45 -5.14 20.32
CA ARG A 77 23.44 -5.04 21.38
C ARG A 77 24.11 -5.20 22.75
N PRO A 78 23.41 -5.10 23.89
CA PRO A 78 24.04 -5.24 25.21
C PRO A 78 24.85 -6.53 25.42
N ASP A 79 24.44 -7.62 24.76
CA ASP A 79 25.15 -8.91 24.72
C ASP A 79 26.41 -8.94 23.82
N GLY A 80 26.63 -7.92 22.98
CA GLY A 80 27.66 -7.89 21.93
C GLY A 80 27.35 -8.76 20.69
N PHE A 81 26.40 -9.68 20.77
CA PHE A 81 26.12 -10.68 19.74
C PHE A 81 25.10 -10.16 18.72
N GLY A 82 25.59 -9.50 17.67
CA GLY A 82 24.78 -9.14 16.48
C GLY A 82 24.22 -10.38 15.76
N MET A 83 23.12 -10.23 15.01
CA MET A 83 22.42 -11.35 14.37
C MET A 83 23.32 -12.18 13.41
N ARG A 84 24.35 -11.58 12.80
CA ARG A 84 25.36 -12.30 12.01
C ARG A 84 26.08 -13.41 12.77
N PHE A 85 26.22 -13.31 14.10
CA PHE A 85 26.77 -14.38 14.94
C PHE A 85 25.91 -15.64 14.83
N TYR A 86 24.62 -15.54 15.18
CA TYR A 86 23.65 -16.64 15.11
C TYR A 86 23.50 -17.21 13.69
N GLN A 87 23.67 -16.39 12.65
CA GLN A 87 23.66 -16.84 11.25
C GLN A 87 24.90 -17.64 10.85
N SER A 88 26.08 -17.24 11.33
CA SER A 88 27.37 -17.85 10.96
C SER A 88 27.68 -19.09 11.80
N PHE A 89 27.31 -19.07 13.08
CA PHE A 89 27.63 -20.10 14.07
C PHE A 89 26.43 -20.98 14.44
N TRP A 90 25.35 -20.96 13.65
CA TRP A 90 24.17 -21.80 13.86
C TRP A 90 24.49 -23.27 14.18
N PRO A 91 25.40 -23.97 13.46
CA PRO A 91 25.72 -25.37 13.76
C PRO A 91 26.30 -25.62 15.16
N ILE A 92 26.79 -24.56 15.83
CA ILE A 92 27.30 -24.61 17.20
C ILE A 92 26.17 -24.26 18.20
N VAL A 93 25.47 -23.14 17.97
CA VAL A 93 24.55 -22.56 18.98
C VAL A 93 23.07 -22.95 18.82
N HIS A 94 22.71 -23.74 17.81
CA HIS A 94 21.30 -24.08 17.54
C HIS A 94 20.59 -24.71 18.74
N THR A 95 21.20 -25.72 19.39
CA THR A 95 20.61 -26.44 20.54
C THR A 95 20.25 -25.49 21.68
N ASP A 96 21.21 -24.69 22.16
CA ASP A 96 21.01 -23.73 23.25
C ASP A 96 19.86 -22.75 22.95
N ILE A 97 19.73 -22.34 21.68
CA ILE A 97 18.70 -21.40 21.23
C ILE A 97 17.35 -22.07 21.03
N ILE A 98 17.29 -23.33 20.59
CA ILE A 98 16.07 -24.13 20.52
C ILE A 98 15.52 -24.35 21.93
N ASP A 99 16.37 -24.73 22.88
CA ASP A 99 15.98 -24.98 24.27
C ASP A 99 15.54 -23.69 24.97
N MET A 100 16.34 -22.60 24.88
CA MET A 100 15.98 -21.27 25.41
C MET A 100 14.64 -20.77 24.86
N VAL A 101 14.37 -20.95 23.56
CA VAL A 101 13.08 -20.55 22.96
C VAL A 101 11.95 -21.43 23.46
N ASN A 102 12.13 -22.75 23.51
CA ASN A 102 11.08 -23.66 23.94
C ASN A 102 10.76 -23.52 25.44
N ASP A 103 11.75 -23.28 26.30
CA ASP A 103 11.49 -22.99 27.72
C ASP A 103 10.62 -21.73 27.88
N VAL A 104 10.81 -20.70 27.06
CA VAL A 104 9.93 -19.51 27.05
C VAL A 104 8.52 -19.86 26.56
N PHE A 105 8.39 -20.57 25.43
CA PHE A 105 7.09 -20.94 24.86
C PHE A 105 6.32 -22.00 25.69
N LEU A 106 7.00 -22.71 26.58
CA LEU A 106 6.42 -23.64 27.56
C LEU A 106 6.24 -23.00 28.96
N ASN A 107 6.45 -21.68 29.09
CA ASN A 107 6.38 -20.91 30.35
C ASN A 107 7.30 -21.41 31.49
N ARG A 108 8.39 -22.09 31.16
CA ARG A 108 9.45 -22.55 32.09
C ARG A 108 10.53 -21.49 32.27
N GLY A 109 10.89 -20.81 31.19
CA GLY A 109 11.92 -19.78 31.13
C GLY A 109 11.45 -18.41 31.61
N LYS A 110 12.42 -17.55 31.94
CA LYS A 110 12.21 -16.13 32.28
C LYS A 110 12.93 -15.24 31.27
N ILE A 111 12.17 -14.51 30.45
CA ILE A 111 12.70 -13.64 29.38
C ILE A 111 13.59 -12.52 29.94
N GLY A 112 13.39 -12.09 31.18
CA GLY A 112 14.11 -10.97 31.81
C GLY A 112 15.65 -11.08 31.81
N CYS A 113 16.23 -12.29 31.86
CA CYS A 113 17.70 -12.42 31.82
C CYS A 113 18.31 -12.09 30.45
N ILE A 114 17.53 -12.18 29.37
CA ILE A 114 17.95 -11.84 28.01
C ILE A 114 17.34 -10.52 27.51
N ASN A 115 16.36 -9.93 28.21
CA ASN A 115 15.69 -8.67 27.85
C ASN A 115 16.47 -7.40 28.26
N SER A 116 17.81 -7.47 28.24
CA SER A 116 18.67 -6.31 28.45
C SER A 116 18.59 -5.37 27.25
N SER A 117 18.45 -4.07 27.51
CA SER A 117 18.12 -3.05 26.51
C SER A 117 19.00 -1.80 26.61
N MET A 118 19.38 -1.26 25.44
CA MET A 118 20.22 -0.06 25.32
C MET A 118 19.50 1.00 24.48
N PHE A 119 19.28 2.20 25.04
CA PHE A 119 18.69 3.32 24.31
C PHE A 119 19.76 4.14 23.58
N VAL A 120 19.59 4.31 22.27
CA VAL A 120 20.38 5.23 21.43
C VAL A 120 19.48 6.37 20.97
N LEU A 121 19.95 7.62 21.13
CA LEU A 121 19.21 8.83 20.76
C LEU A 121 19.52 9.25 19.32
N ILE A 122 18.54 9.21 18.42
CA ILE A 122 18.69 9.68 17.03
C ILE A 122 18.04 11.07 16.87
N PRO A 123 18.77 12.10 16.40
CA PRO A 123 18.20 13.44 16.24
C PRO A 123 17.12 13.49 15.14
N LYS A 124 15.99 14.14 15.43
CA LYS A 124 14.87 14.40 14.51
C LYS A 124 15.16 15.56 13.54
N LYS A 125 16.07 16.47 13.92
CA LYS A 125 16.45 17.69 13.19
C LYS A 125 17.95 17.98 13.35
N GLU A 126 18.51 18.81 12.47
CA GLU A 126 19.83 19.41 12.69
C GLU A 126 19.74 20.44 13.83
N GLY A 127 20.75 20.52 14.71
CA GLY A 127 20.68 21.35 15.92
C GLY A 127 19.67 20.84 16.96
N ALA A 128 19.64 19.54 17.21
CA ALA A 128 18.80 18.92 18.24
C ALA A 128 19.37 19.18 19.64
N ASN A 129 18.72 20.08 20.39
CA ASN A 129 19.23 20.58 21.68
C ASN A 129 18.33 20.21 22.87
N SER A 130 17.14 19.65 22.64
CA SER A 130 16.21 19.20 23.69
C SER A 130 15.92 17.70 23.57
N ILE A 131 15.55 17.03 24.67
CA ILE A 131 15.22 15.58 24.63
C ILE A 131 14.08 15.27 23.64
N GLY A 132 13.11 16.18 23.50
CA GLY A 132 12.03 16.10 22.52
C GLY A 132 12.49 16.16 21.05
N ASP A 133 13.70 16.65 20.78
CA ASP A 133 14.32 16.66 19.46
C ASP A 133 14.98 15.31 19.08
N TYR A 134 15.02 14.34 19.98
CA TYR A 134 15.56 12.99 19.71
C TYR A 134 14.45 11.95 19.62
N ARG A 135 14.69 10.88 18.86
CA ARG A 135 13.97 9.61 18.96
C ARG A 135 14.82 8.65 19.79
N PRO A 136 14.35 8.16 20.94
CA PRO A 136 14.97 7.00 21.56
C PRO A 136 14.75 5.77 20.67
N ILE A 137 15.79 4.99 20.44
CA ILE A 137 15.73 3.69 19.77
C ILE A 137 16.24 2.64 20.75
N CYS A 138 15.39 1.67 21.08
CA CYS A 138 15.75 0.57 21.95
C CYS A 138 16.49 -0.54 21.17
N LEU A 139 17.72 -0.84 21.59
CA LEU A 139 18.53 -1.95 21.13
C LEU A 139 18.47 -3.09 22.17
N VAL A 140 17.52 -4.00 21.97
CA VAL A 140 17.37 -5.25 22.72
C VAL A 140 18.37 -6.32 22.26
N ASN A 141 18.68 -7.34 23.06
CA ASN A 141 19.54 -8.47 22.66
C ASN A 141 19.04 -9.26 21.44
N SER A 142 19.94 -9.98 20.75
CA SER A 142 19.57 -10.74 19.54
C SER A 142 18.76 -12.00 19.83
N SER A 143 19.06 -12.70 20.94
CA SER A 143 18.29 -13.83 21.46
C SER A 143 16.83 -13.45 21.74
N TYR A 144 16.62 -12.34 22.46
CA TYR A 144 15.29 -11.77 22.67
C TYR A 144 14.60 -11.33 21.35
N MET A 145 15.36 -10.81 20.38
CA MET A 145 14.81 -10.48 19.06
C MET A 145 14.33 -11.73 18.29
N ILE A 146 14.87 -12.92 18.55
CA ILE A 146 14.36 -14.17 17.98
C ILE A 146 12.97 -14.47 18.57
N ILE A 147 12.85 -14.52 19.91
CA ILE A 147 11.60 -14.80 20.63
C ILE A 147 10.49 -13.81 20.25
N SER A 148 10.76 -12.51 20.34
CA SER A 148 9.77 -11.47 20.01
C SER A 148 9.35 -11.49 18.53
N LYS A 149 10.22 -11.93 17.62
CA LYS A 149 9.86 -12.17 16.21
C LYS A 149 9.03 -13.44 16.01
N LEU A 150 9.26 -14.51 16.77
CA LEU A 150 8.43 -15.72 16.72
C LEU A 150 7.00 -15.39 17.17
N LEU A 151 6.86 -14.70 18.30
CA LEU A 151 5.56 -14.21 18.79
C LEU A 151 4.85 -13.34 17.74
N ALA A 152 5.55 -12.36 17.16
CA ALA A 152 5.01 -11.49 16.11
C ALA A 152 4.76 -12.19 14.76
N ASN A 153 5.41 -13.33 14.49
CA ASN A 153 5.16 -14.16 13.31
C ASN A 153 3.91 -15.02 13.52
N ARG A 154 3.68 -15.58 14.70
CA ARG A 154 2.47 -16.35 15.00
C ARG A 154 1.22 -15.46 15.04
N VAL A 155 1.29 -14.27 15.66
CA VAL A 155 0.20 -13.26 15.60
C VAL A 155 -0.16 -12.86 14.16
N ARG A 156 0.81 -12.86 13.24
CA ARG A 156 0.56 -12.57 11.82
C ARG A 156 -0.33 -13.62 11.15
N ASN A 157 -0.31 -14.87 11.59
CA ASN A 157 -1.15 -15.92 11.01
C ASN A 157 -2.66 -15.66 11.22
N VAL A 158 -3.00 -14.83 12.22
CA VAL A 158 -4.38 -14.44 12.56
C VAL A 158 -4.66 -12.94 12.31
N SER A 159 -3.77 -12.20 11.63
CA SER A 159 -3.90 -10.74 11.52
C SER A 159 -5.19 -10.29 10.82
N ASP A 160 -5.70 -11.05 9.87
CA ASP A 160 -6.95 -10.74 9.17
C ASP A 160 -8.22 -11.07 9.99
N GLU A 161 -8.09 -11.77 11.14
CA GLU A 161 -9.15 -11.88 12.15
C GLU A 161 -9.06 -10.80 13.25
N LEU A 162 -7.97 -10.02 13.27
CA LEU A 162 -7.68 -9.04 14.32
C LEU A 162 -7.83 -7.59 13.86
N PHE A 163 -7.59 -7.30 12.58
CA PHE A 163 -7.47 -5.92 12.08
C PHE A 163 -8.38 -5.65 10.87
N GLU A 164 -9.34 -4.74 11.06
CA GLU A 164 -10.25 -4.23 10.03
C GLU A 164 -9.51 -3.62 8.83
N ALA A 165 -10.13 -3.60 7.66
CA ALA A 165 -9.47 -3.25 6.39
C ALA A 165 -8.88 -1.83 6.35
N GLU A 166 -9.41 -0.90 7.16
CA GLU A 166 -8.97 0.49 7.30
C GLU A 166 -7.67 0.64 8.11
N GLN A 167 -7.23 -0.42 8.81
CA GLN A 167 -5.95 -0.51 9.49
C GLN A 167 -4.93 -1.18 8.54
N ALA A 168 -3.86 -0.46 8.17
CA ALA A 168 -2.92 -0.95 7.14
C ALA A 168 -1.43 -0.94 7.53
N ALA A 169 -1.03 -0.23 8.58
CA ALA A 169 0.38 -0.21 8.98
C ALA A 169 0.82 -1.56 9.56
N PHE A 170 2.01 -2.01 9.16
CA PHE A 170 2.68 -3.24 9.61
C PHE A 170 1.97 -4.58 9.33
N ILE A 171 0.76 -4.55 8.76
CA ILE A 171 0.00 -5.75 8.37
C ILE A 171 0.45 -6.20 6.96
N PRO A 172 0.71 -7.50 6.71
CA PRO A 172 1.15 -7.98 5.40
C PRO A 172 0.12 -7.69 4.29
N GLY A 173 0.61 -7.47 3.07
CA GLY A 173 -0.25 -7.24 1.90
C GLY A 173 -0.93 -5.86 1.85
N ARG A 174 -1.07 -5.16 2.98
CA ARG A 174 -1.63 -3.81 3.08
C ARG A 174 -0.49 -2.77 2.93
N ALA A 175 -0.65 -1.78 2.07
CA ALA A 175 0.38 -0.77 1.79
C ALA A 175 -0.05 0.65 2.20
N LEU A 176 0.93 1.51 2.48
CA LEU A 176 0.74 2.95 2.71
C LEU A 176 -0.07 3.62 1.58
N GLN A 177 0.17 3.15 0.35
CA GLN A 177 -0.56 3.53 -0.85
C GLN A 177 -2.07 3.29 -0.73
N ASP A 178 -2.50 2.17 -0.13
CA ASP A 178 -3.91 1.79 -0.03
C ASP A 178 -4.67 2.74 0.91
N SER A 179 -4.13 2.98 2.12
CA SER A 179 -4.70 3.96 3.06
C SER A 179 -4.74 5.37 2.49
N PHE A 180 -3.68 5.78 1.78
CA PHE A 180 -3.66 7.10 1.14
C PHE A 180 -4.72 7.18 0.02
N MET A 181 -4.88 6.13 -0.79
CA MET A 181 -5.92 6.05 -1.83
C MET A 181 -7.32 6.24 -1.22
N VAL A 182 -7.65 5.53 -0.12
CA VAL A 182 -8.94 5.69 0.58
C VAL A 182 -9.12 7.12 1.12
N THR A 183 -8.14 7.64 1.87
CA THR A 183 -8.20 8.99 2.46
C THR A 183 -8.40 10.07 1.38
N GLN A 184 -7.64 9.97 0.30
CA GLN A 184 -7.64 10.95 -0.79
C GLN A 184 -8.88 10.82 -1.66
N GLU A 185 -9.40 9.63 -1.92
CA GLU A 185 -10.66 9.48 -2.64
C GLU A 185 -11.83 10.03 -1.81
N LEU A 186 -11.91 9.77 -0.50
CA LEU A 186 -12.93 10.35 0.39
C LEU A 186 -12.89 11.89 0.41
N VAL A 187 -11.72 12.50 0.58
CA VAL A 187 -11.56 13.97 0.55
C VAL A 187 -12.01 14.57 -0.80
N ALA A 188 -11.57 13.95 -1.91
CA ALA A 188 -11.94 14.39 -3.24
C ALA A 188 -13.39 14.03 -3.62
N ALA A 189 -14.02 13.10 -2.89
CA ALA A 189 -15.42 12.76 -3.02
C ALA A 189 -16.32 13.82 -2.38
N LEU A 190 -16.21 13.98 -1.06
CA LEU A 190 -16.98 14.95 -0.28
C LEU A 190 -16.87 16.37 -0.88
N HIS A 191 -15.66 16.80 -1.24
CA HIS A 191 -15.46 18.11 -1.87
C HIS A 191 -16.28 18.25 -3.17
N LYS A 192 -16.20 17.24 -4.04
CA LYS A 192 -16.77 17.29 -5.39
C LYS A 192 -18.29 17.16 -5.40
N ASP A 193 -18.83 16.34 -4.50
CA ASP A 193 -20.26 16.09 -4.37
C ASP A 193 -20.96 17.21 -3.56
N LYS A 194 -20.23 18.31 -3.29
CA LYS A 194 -20.64 19.51 -2.54
C LYS A 194 -21.13 19.25 -1.11
N ARG A 195 -20.89 18.07 -0.56
CA ARG A 195 -21.23 17.74 0.84
C ARG A 195 -20.27 18.44 1.79
N THR A 196 -20.82 19.00 2.86
CA THR A 196 -20.07 19.42 4.03
C THR A 196 -19.52 18.20 4.76
N GLY A 197 -18.35 18.33 5.39
CA GLY A 197 -17.74 17.27 6.18
C GLY A 197 -16.41 17.70 6.77
N VAL A 198 -15.90 16.89 7.70
CA VAL A 198 -14.60 17.13 8.36
C VAL A 198 -13.73 15.88 8.29
N ALA A 199 -12.43 16.10 8.19
CA ALA A 199 -11.42 15.07 8.44
C ALA A 199 -10.55 15.54 9.63
N LEU A 200 -10.78 14.97 10.81
CA LEU A 200 -10.00 15.25 12.01
C LEU A 200 -8.76 14.36 12.00
N LYS A 201 -7.59 14.95 11.76
CA LYS A 201 -6.30 14.29 11.89
C LYS A 201 -5.82 14.39 13.34
N LEU A 202 -5.47 13.26 13.95
CA LEU A 202 -4.95 13.19 15.32
C LEU A 202 -3.41 13.15 15.36
N ASP A 203 -2.83 13.66 16.43
CA ASP A 203 -1.41 13.50 16.81
C ASP A 203 -1.36 12.77 18.17
N PHE A 204 -0.89 11.53 18.20
CA PHE A 204 -0.72 10.76 19.44
C PHE A 204 0.65 11.05 20.08
N ALA A 205 0.63 11.56 21.31
CA ALA A 205 1.84 11.93 22.04
C ALA A 205 2.64 10.68 22.44
N ASN A 206 3.78 10.48 21.78
CA ASN A 206 4.72 9.38 22.01
C ASN A 206 4.03 8.00 21.99
N ALA A 207 3.22 7.73 20.95
CA ALA A 207 2.26 6.62 20.90
C ALA A 207 2.81 5.21 21.22
N TYR A 208 4.11 4.95 21.04
CA TYR A 208 4.74 3.66 21.37
C TYR A 208 5.20 3.58 22.84
N ASP A 209 5.37 4.73 23.49
CA ASP A 209 5.92 4.89 24.85
C ASP A 209 4.80 5.12 25.89
N SER A 210 3.57 5.45 25.46
CA SER A 210 2.45 5.85 26.34
C SER A 210 1.32 4.81 26.51
N VAL A 211 1.36 3.67 25.80
CA VAL A 211 0.32 2.62 25.92
C VAL A 211 0.32 1.97 27.31
N ASP A 212 -0.83 1.97 27.98
CA ASP A 212 -1.00 1.23 29.23
C ASP A 212 -0.95 -0.29 29.00
N TRP A 213 -0.05 -0.95 29.72
CA TRP A 213 0.17 -2.39 29.57
C TRP A 213 -0.98 -3.24 30.10
N SER A 214 -1.75 -2.75 31.08
CA SER A 214 -2.91 -3.48 31.61
C SER A 214 -4.03 -3.49 30.56
N PHE A 215 -4.25 -2.36 29.89
CA PHE A 215 -5.14 -2.24 28.74
C PHE A 215 -4.69 -3.17 27.59
N LEU A 216 -3.41 -3.15 27.20
CA LEU A 216 -2.89 -4.02 26.14
C LEU A 216 -3.12 -5.51 26.43
N LEU A 217 -2.82 -5.97 27.65
CA LEU A 217 -3.03 -7.36 28.05
C LEU A 217 -4.54 -7.71 28.17
N HIS A 218 -5.40 -6.76 28.51
CA HIS A 218 -6.85 -6.95 28.52
C HIS A 218 -7.43 -7.07 27.10
N VAL A 219 -6.95 -6.26 26.16
CA VAL A 219 -7.30 -6.34 24.73
C VAL A 219 -6.87 -7.70 24.14
N LEU A 220 -5.68 -8.21 24.48
CA LEU A 220 -5.27 -9.56 24.07
C LEU A 220 -6.24 -10.63 24.60
N GLY A 221 -6.64 -10.56 25.87
CA GLY A 221 -7.65 -11.47 26.43
C GLY A 221 -8.99 -11.40 25.68
N PHE A 222 -9.46 -10.19 25.36
CA PHE A 222 -10.69 -9.97 24.59
C PHE A 222 -10.62 -10.56 23.17
N HIS A 223 -9.45 -10.58 22.54
CA HIS A 223 -9.22 -11.18 21.21
C HIS A 223 -8.95 -12.70 21.23
N GLY A 224 -9.14 -13.39 22.36
CA GLY A 224 -9.03 -14.85 22.48
C GLY A 224 -7.61 -15.39 22.70
N PHE A 225 -6.64 -14.52 23.01
CA PHE A 225 -5.33 -14.95 23.50
C PHE A 225 -5.46 -15.39 24.96
N ASN A 226 -4.91 -16.56 25.31
CA ASN A 226 -5.07 -17.15 26.63
C ASN A 226 -4.05 -16.62 27.67
N SER A 227 -4.14 -17.14 28.89
CA SER A 227 -3.27 -16.78 30.02
C SER A 227 -1.78 -17.04 29.78
N SER A 228 -1.43 -18.11 29.06
CA SER A 228 -0.05 -18.45 28.69
C SER A 228 0.53 -17.43 27.71
N TRP A 229 -0.17 -17.15 26.61
CA TRP A 229 0.25 -16.11 25.66
C TRP A 229 0.36 -14.72 26.32
N ILE A 230 -0.63 -14.36 27.14
CA ILE A 230 -0.64 -13.11 27.92
C ILE A 230 0.54 -13.05 28.91
N HIS A 231 0.96 -14.19 29.47
CA HIS A 231 2.13 -14.26 30.35
C HIS A 231 3.44 -14.02 29.57
N MET A 232 3.63 -14.65 28.40
CA MET A 232 4.78 -14.40 27.53
C MET A 232 4.88 -12.92 27.12
N ILE A 233 3.78 -12.33 26.66
CA ILE A 233 3.75 -10.90 26.29
C ILE A 233 4.01 -10.01 27.51
N ARG A 234 3.48 -10.35 28.69
CA ARG A 234 3.78 -9.64 29.95
C ARG A 234 5.28 -9.69 30.26
N GLN A 235 5.94 -10.85 30.15
CA GLN A 235 7.38 -10.95 30.38
C GLN A 235 8.20 -10.10 29.37
N CYS A 236 7.79 -10.06 28.10
CA CYS A 236 8.43 -9.23 27.07
C CYS A 236 8.39 -7.72 27.40
N ILE A 237 7.28 -7.21 27.92
CA ILE A 237 7.13 -5.78 28.23
C ILE A 237 7.64 -5.42 29.63
N SER A 238 7.32 -6.20 30.67
CA SER A 238 7.57 -5.81 32.06
C SER A 238 8.94 -6.18 32.62
N MET A 239 9.71 -7.02 31.92
CA MET A 239 11.06 -7.44 32.35
C MET A 239 12.19 -6.76 31.56
N ALA A 240 11.88 -5.68 30.82
CA ALA A 240 12.86 -4.92 30.07
C ALA A 240 13.61 -3.95 31.00
N HIS A 241 14.90 -4.22 31.25
CA HIS A 241 15.79 -3.29 31.95
C HIS A 241 16.59 -2.48 30.93
N ALA A 242 16.62 -1.15 31.10
CA ALA A 242 17.18 -0.24 30.10
C ALA A 242 18.20 0.77 30.67
N SER A 243 19.21 1.06 29.85
CA SER A 243 20.25 2.07 30.08
C SER A 243 20.40 2.95 28.84
N VAL A 244 20.78 4.22 29.02
CA VAL A 244 20.90 5.22 27.94
C VAL A 244 22.36 5.38 27.52
N VAL A 245 22.64 5.41 26.21
CA VAL A 245 23.98 5.72 25.68
C VAL A 245 24.14 7.22 25.50
N ILE A 246 25.15 7.79 26.17
CA ILE A 246 25.60 9.17 25.99
C ILE A 246 27.07 9.12 25.55
N ASN A 247 27.36 9.64 24.36
CA ASN A 247 28.71 9.71 23.78
C ASN A 247 29.49 8.37 23.79
N GLY A 248 28.79 7.23 23.69
CA GLY A 248 29.37 5.89 23.72
C GLY A 248 29.46 5.23 25.11
N SER A 249 29.16 5.97 26.19
CA SER A 249 29.10 5.44 27.55
C SER A 249 27.66 5.11 27.97
N LEU A 250 27.47 4.09 28.81
CA LEU A 250 26.17 3.67 29.34
C LEU A 250 25.85 4.38 30.67
N HIS A 251 24.63 4.89 30.80
CA HIS A 251 24.15 5.61 31.98
C HIS A 251 22.73 5.19 32.41
N GLY A 252 22.54 5.03 33.72
CA GLY A 252 21.23 4.76 34.34
C GLY A 252 20.72 3.32 34.23
N TYR A 253 19.79 2.97 35.11
CA TYR A 253 19.10 1.67 35.14
C TYR A 253 17.73 1.89 35.78
N PHE A 254 16.63 1.68 35.04
CA PHE A 254 15.27 2.02 35.51
C PHE A 254 14.16 1.13 34.89
N PRO A 255 13.04 0.91 35.62
CA PRO A 255 11.84 0.21 35.14
C PRO A 255 10.79 1.18 34.53
N ILE A 256 9.74 0.62 33.93
CA ILE A 256 8.63 1.34 33.26
C ILE A 256 7.28 0.85 33.85
N ASN A 257 6.32 1.76 34.12
CA ASN A 257 5.00 1.44 34.74
C ASN A 257 3.91 2.49 34.40
N SER A 258 2.63 2.08 34.35
CA SER A 258 1.43 2.94 34.16
C SER A 258 0.19 2.41 34.93
N ARG A 259 -0.99 3.06 34.83
CA ARG A 259 -2.23 2.77 35.61
C ARG A 259 -3.52 3.00 34.78
N SER A 260 -4.61 2.27 35.08
CA SER A 260 -5.80 2.14 34.20
C SER A 260 -7.15 2.67 34.71
N GLY A 261 -8.16 2.83 33.83
CA GLY A 261 -9.59 2.99 34.19
C GLY A 261 -10.60 2.79 33.03
N ARG A 262 -11.72 2.09 33.29
CA ARG A 262 -12.87 1.80 32.37
C ARG A 262 -13.88 2.98 32.29
N ASN A 263 -14.89 3.15 31.41
CA ASN A 263 -15.45 2.63 30.12
C ASN A 263 -16.49 3.72 29.66
N GLU A 264 -17.36 3.77 28.63
CA GLU A 264 -17.81 3.10 27.36
C GLU A 264 -18.74 4.16 26.65
N ARG A 265 -19.34 4.13 25.43
CA ARG A 265 -19.57 3.20 24.28
C ARG A 265 -19.44 4.05 22.97
N GLY A 266 -20.28 3.92 21.90
CA GLY A 266 -20.23 4.87 20.77
C GLY A 266 -21.20 4.71 19.56
N THR A 267 -21.21 5.74 18.71
CA THR A 267 -22.03 5.92 17.47
C THR A 267 -21.22 5.58 16.19
N GLN A 268 -21.76 5.72 14.97
CA GLN A 268 -21.10 5.36 13.70
C GLN A 268 -20.19 6.46 13.11
N TYR A 269 -19.02 6.05 12.61
CA TYR A 269 -18.02 6.88 11.93
C TYR A 269 -17.03 6.02 11.12
N THR A 270 -16.16 6.67 10.33
CA THR A 270 -15.06 6.05 9.57
C THR A 270 -13.71 6.51 10.13
N ILE A 271 -12.95 5.56 10.67
CA ILE A 271 -11.55 5.75 11.08
C ILE A 271 -10.65 5.18 9.99
N LEU A 272 -9.61 5.89 9.58
CA LEU A 272 -8.49 5.35 8.80
C LEU A 272 -7.22 5.42 9.64
N GLN A 273 -6.47 4.32 9.74
CA GLN A 273 -5.27 4.24 10.59
C GLN A 273 -4.05 3.69 9.86
N TYR A 274 -2.97 4.47 9.90
CA TYR A 274 -1.64 4.01 9.52
C TYR A 274 -0.67 4.24 10.68
N ALA A 275 -0.70 3.31 11.64
CA ALA A 275 -0.06 3.45 12.94
C ALA A 275 -0.56 4.70 13.68
N ASP A 276 0.34 5.60 14.07
CA ASP A 276 0.03 6.86 14.75
C ASP A 276 -0.64 7.91 13.84
N ASP A 277 -0.48 7.85 12.51
CA ASP A 277 -1.23 8.68 11.54
C ASP A 277 -2.70 8.18 11.46
N THR A 278 -3.57 8.69 12.37
CA THR A 278 -5.03 8.42 12.38
C THR A 278 -5.83 9.62 11.84
N ILE A 279 -6.83 9.35 11.00
CA ILE A 279 -7.82 10.34 10.54
C ILE A 279 -9.24 9.80 10.80
N LEU A 280 -10.07 10.62 11.43
CA LEU A 280 -11.52 10.42 11.58
C LEU A 280 -12.26 11.23 10.51
N PHE A 281 -13.15 10.58 9.75
CA PHE A 281 -14.10 11.27 8.87
C PHE A 281 -15.48 11.33 9.52
N GLY A 282 -16.08 12.52 9.50
CA GLY A 282 -17.41 12.78 10.03
C GLY A 282 -18.14 13.88 9.25
N GLU A 283 -19.44 14.02 9.49
CA GLU A 283 -20.22 15.14 8.96
C GLU A 283 -19.89 16.42 9.74
N ALA A 284 -20.14 17.59 9.14
CA ALA A 284 -19.69 18.88 9.69
C ALA A 284 -20.68 19.44 10.72
N GLU A 285 -20.96 18.65 11.75
CA GLU A 285 -22.05 18.89 12.71
C GLU A 285 -21.54 18.77 14.14
N GLU A 286 -21.95 19.69 15.02
CA GLU A 286 -21.40 19.80 16.38
C GLU A 286 -21.55 18.50 17.18
N GLU A 287 -22.69 17.82 17.05
CA GLU A 287 -22.96 16.51 17.69
C GLU A 287 -21.95 15.43 17.27
N THR A 288 -21.53 15.41 16.00
CA THR A 288 -20.51 14.47 15.50
C THR A 288 -19.15 14.74 16.15
N LEU A 289 -18.74 16.01 16.24
CA LEU A 289 -17.46 16.40 16.84
C LEU A 289 -17.47 16.21 18.37
N GLN A 290 -18.59 16.48 19.05
CA GLN A 290 -18.77 16.17 20.48
C GLN A 290 -18.66 14.65 20.73
N GLY A 291 -19.27 13.83 19.88
CA GLY A 291 -19.15 12.37 19.90
C GLY A 291 -17.69 11.90 19.72
N PHE A 292 -16.95 12.50 18.77
CA PHE A 292 -15.52 12.22 18.59
C PHE A 292 -14.72 12.59 19.84
N TRP A 293 -14.90 13.79 20.38
CA TRP A 293 -14.20 14.25 21.58
C TRP A 293 -14.44 13.32 22.78
N PHE A 294 -15.69 12.93 23.03
CA PHE A 294 -16.04 12.03 24.12
C PHE A 294 -15.38 10.65 23.97
N ILE A 295 -15.49 10.04 22.79
CA ILE A 295 -14.92 8.70 22.52
C ILE A 295 -13.39 8.75 22.60
N LEU A 296 -12.75 9.79 22.07
CA LEU A 296 -11.30 9.98 22.14
C LEU A 296 -10.82 10.21 23.58
N LYS A 297 -11.57 10.95 24.41
CA LYS A 297 -11.23 11.16 25.83
C LYS A 297 -11.48 9.91 26.69
N CYS A 298 -12.46 9.07 26.33
CA CYS A 298 -12.60 7.74 26.91
C CYS A 298 -11.40 6.86 26.51
N PHE A 299 -11.06 6.81 25.22
CA PHE A 299 -9.94 6.01 24.71
C PHE A 299 -8.58 6.42 25.32
N GLU A 300 -8.30 7.71 25.43
CA GLU A 300 -7.09 8.25 26.09
C GLU A 300 -6.99 7.77 27.55
N ARG A 301 -8.09 7.85 28.32
CA ARG A 301 -8.14 7.38 29.72
C ARG A 301 -8.05 5.86 29.86
N LEU A 302 -8.61 5.12 28.91
CA LEU A 302 -8.61 3.65 28.87
C LEU A 302 -7.22 3.08 28.57
N SER A 303 -6.52 3.69 27.61
CA SER A 303 -5.35 3.10 26.94
C SER A 303 -4.02 3.78 27.24
N GLY A 304 -4.02 4.93 27.94
CA GLY A 304 -2.82 5.75 28.17
C GLY A 304 -2.35 6.55 26.95
N LEU A 305 -2.91 6.30 25.76
CA LEU A 305 -2.56 6.98 24.51
C LEU A 305 -3.04 8.43 24.52
N HIS A 306 -2.18 9.30 25.05
CA HIS A 306 -2.40 10.74 25.10
C HIS A 306 -2.53 11.35 23.70
N ILE A 307 -3.57 12.15 23.50
CA ILE A 307 -3.84 12.83 22.22
C ILE A 307 -3.44 14.29 22.36
N ASN A 308 -2.52 14.74 21.51
CA ASN A 308 -2.10 16.13 21.46
C ASN A 308 -3.06 16.92 20.57
N PHE A 309 -4.07 17.52 21.18
CA PHE A 309 -5.11 18.27 20.47
C PHE A 309 -4.56 19.55 19.80
N ASP A 310 -3.53 20.20 20.38
CA ASP A 310 -2.86 21.38 19.79
C ASP A 310 -2.20 21.10 18.42
N LYS A 311 -1.63 19.90 18.25
CA LYS A 311 -1.04 19.42 16.99
C LYS A 311 -2.04 18.66 16.12
N SER A 312 -3.18 18.28 16.68
CA SER A 312 -4.28 17.69 15.91
C SER A 312 -4.92 18.78 15.03
N VAL A 313 -5.45 18.36 13.88
CA VAL A 313 -5.86 19.28 12.82
C VAL A 313 -7.23 18.87 12.28
N LEU A 314 -8.23 19.74 12.44
CA LEU A 314 -9.50 19.62 11.75
C LEU A 314 -9.37 20.17 10.33
N LEU A 315 -9.59 19.32 9.33
CA LEU A 315 -9.55 19.68 7.92
C LEU A 315 -11.00 19.83 7.38
N PRO A 316 -11.51 21.06 7.18
CA PRO A 316 -12.87 21.30 6.73
C PRO A 316 -13.04 21.02 5.24
N ILE A 317 -14.11 20.33 4.87
CA ILE A 317 -14.49 20.02 3.48
C ILE A 317 -15.84 20.68 3.20
N ASN A 318 -15.84 21.66 2.29
CA ASN A 318 -16.99 22.50 1.93
C ASN A 318 -17.66 23.30 3.07
N VAL A 319 -17.17 23.20 4.31
CA VAL A 319 -17.51 24.11 5.41
C VAL A 319 -16.86 25.48 5.17
N GLY A 320 -17.56 26.57 5.48
CA GLY A 320 -16.99 27.93 5.50
C GLY A 320 -16.19 28.21 6.77
N ASP A 321 -15.27 29.16 6.71
CA ASP A 321 -14.18 29.30 7.70
C ASP A 321 -14.67 29.52 9.14
N GLN A 322 -15.71 30.35 9.34
CA GLN A 322 -16.33 30.54 10.66
C GLN A 322 -16.86 29.23 11.24
N GLY A 323 -17.54 28.40 10.44
CA GLY A 323 -18.03 27.09 10.86
C GLY A 323 -16.89 26.10 11.11
N ALA A 324 -15.81 26.16 10.33
CA ALA A 324 -14.63 25.34 10.56
C ALA A 324 -13.96 25.67 11.91
N HIS A 325 -13.87 26.95 12.28
CA HIS A 325 -13.37 27.37 13.59
C HIS A 325 -14.29 26.94 14.75
N SER A 326 -15.62 27.05 14.61
CA SER A 326 -16.58 26.54 15.60
C SER A 326 -16.47 25.02 15.81
N LEU A 327 -16.33 24.24 14.74
CA LEU A 327 -16.17 22.78 14.84
C LEU A 327 -14.81 22.38 15.43
N ALA A 328 -13.76 23.17 15.18
CA ALA A 328 -12.42 22.90 15.72
C ALA A 328 -12.29 23.24 17.21
N SER A 329 -13.02 24.25 17.71
CA SER A 329 -13.00 24.61 19.14
C SER A 329 -13.69 23.57 20.03
N ILE A 330 -14.72 22.86 19.53
CA ILE A 330 -15.35 21.71 20.21
C ILE A 330 -14.32 20.62 20.52
N ILE A 331 -13.40 20.37 19.58
CA ILE A 331 -12.31 19.39 19.76
C ILE A 331 -11.14 19.96 20.57
N GLY A 332 -10.96 21.29 20.56
CA GLY A 332 -9.77 21.97 21.10
C GLY A 332 -8.55 21.84 20.19
N CYS A 333 -8.74 21.87 18.86
CA CYS A 333 -7.67 21.64 17.88
C CYS A 333 -7.56 22.76 16.83
N THR A 334 -6.54 22.70 15.98
CA THR A 334 -6.30 23.72 14.94
C THR A 334 -7.10 23.45 13.65
N VAL A 335 -7.54 24.51 12.96
CA VAL A 335 -8.09 24.39 11.60
C VAL A 335 -6.93 24.30 10.61
N GLY A 336 -6.97 23.31 9.71
CA GLY A 336 -5.97 23.14 8.66
C GLY A 336 -6.51 23.29 7.24
N GLU A 337 -5.63 23.61 6.31
CA GLU A 337 -5.97 23.82 4.89
C GLU A 337 -5.59 22.64 3.98
N PHE A 338 -5.95 22.72 2.70
CA PHE A 338 -5.51 21.80 1.65
C PHE A 338 -4.78 22.57 0.54
N PRO A 339 -3.59 22.14 0.08
CA PRO A 339 -2.91 20.88 0.34
C PRO A 339 -2.30 20.74 1.75
N CYS A 340 -2.54 19.61 2.40
CA CYS A 340 -1.87 19.21 3.65
C CYS A 340 -1.08 17.92 3.46
N LYS A 341 -0.27 17.53 4.45
CA LYS A 341 0.62 16.35 4.37
C LYS A 341 0.09 15.19 5.22
N HIS A 342 -0.18 14.07 4.55
CA HIS A 342 -0.62 12.80 5.16
C HIS A 342 0.20 11.65 4.57
N LEU A 343 0.73 10.73 5.40
CA LEU A 343 1.57 9.60 4.98
C LEU A 343 2.76 9.99 4.07
N GLY A 344 3.27 11.23 4.20
CA GLY A 344 4.35 11.76 3.37
C GLY A 344 3.93 12.32 1.99
N LEU A 345 2.65 12.23 1.64
CA LEU A 345 2.04 12.68 0.39
C LEU A 345 1.12 13.90 0.59
N PRO A 346 0.86 14.69 -0.46
CA PRO A 346 -0.06 15.83 -0.40
C PRO A 346 -1.52 15.41 -0.57
N LEU A 347 -2.31 15.55 0.50
CA LEU A 347 -3.75 15.34 0.50
C LEU A 347 -4.46 16.61 -0.02
N VAL A 348 -5.37 16.46 -0.99
CA VAL A 348 -5.96 17.59 -1.75
C VAL A 348 -7.44 17.45 -2.08
N LYS A 349 -8.20 18.56 -1.99
CA LYS A 349 -9.60 18.65 -2.44
C LYS A 349 -9.78 18.49 -3.96
N LYS A 350 -8.78 18.88 -4.77
CA LYS A 350 -8.80 18.92 -6.25
C LYS A 350 -7.51 18.28 -6.81
N ARG A 351 -7.26 18.40 -8.13
CA ARG A 351 -5.96 17.98 -8.71
C ARG A 351 -4.80 18.78 -8.12
N LEU A 352 -3.64 18.14 -7.98
CA LEU A 352 -2.37 18.82 -7.69
C LEU A 352 -2.04 19.88 -8.74
N ARG A 353 -1.66 21.07 -8.27
CA ARG A 353 -1.20 22.23 -9.06
C ARG A 353 0.33 22.22 -9.17
N LYS A 354 0.89 23.04 -10.07
CA LYS A 354 2.36 23.13 -10.25
C LYS A 354 3.14 23.37 -8.94
N PRO A 355 2.74 24.29 -8.02
CA PRO A 355 3.45 24.49 -6.75
C PRO A 355 3.48 23.23 -5.87
N ASP A 356 2.38 22.49 -5.80
CA ASP A 356 2.26 21.28 -5.00
C ASP A 356 3.29 20.20 -5.45
N TRP A 357 3.56 20.12 -6.77
CA TRP A 357 4.65 19.31 -7.34
C TRP A 357 6.06 19.90 -7.13
N MET A 358 6.23 21.21 -7.02
CA MET A 358 7.56 21.81 -6.75
C MET A 358 8.14 21.32 -5.41
N SER A 359 7.29 21.03 -4.42
CA SER A 359 7.69 20.40 -3.16
C SER A 359 8.46 19.07 -3.33
N LEU A 360 8.24 18.34 -4.43
CA LEU A 360 8.96 17.11 -4.79
C LEU A 360 10.27 17.44 -5.53
N VAL A 361 10.22 18.38 -6.47
CA VAL A 361 11.38 18.87 -7.25
C VAL A 361 12.44 19.48 -6.32
N GLU A 362 12.04 20.29 -5.35
CA GLU A 362 12.91 20.87 -4.33
C GLU A 362 13.51 19.83 -3.38
N ARG A 363 12.75 18.77 -3.04
CA ARG A 363 13.30 17.65 -2.23
C ARG A 363 14.41 16.91 -2.97
N LEU A 364 14.32 16.75 -4.29
CA LEU A 364 15.42 16.23 -5.11
C LEU A 364 16.62 17.19 -5.10
N GLY A 365 16.38 18.49 -5.28
CA GLY A 365 17.43 19.53 -5.20
C GLY A 365 18.16 19.56 -3.84
N LYS A 366 17.42 19.48 -2.72
CA LYS A 366 17.98 19.44 -1.36
C LYS A 366 18.74 18.14 -1.07
N ARG A 367 18.42 17.03 -1.74
CA ARG A 367 19.26 15.81 -1.70
C ARG A 367 20.55 15.96 -2.50
N LEU A 368 20.53 16.69 -3.62
CA LEU A 368 21.73 17.02 -4.39
C LEU A 368 22.70 17.93 -3.63
N SER A 369 22.22 18.99 -2.97
CA SER A 369 23.10 19.95 -2.28
C SER A 369 23.90 19.33 -1.12
N GLY A 370 23.43 18.24 -0.52
CA GLY A 370 24.18 17.45 0.47
C GLY A 370 25.36 16.65 -0.10
N TRP A 371 25.47 16.48 -1.42
CA TRP A 371 26.53 15.67 -2.05
C TRP A 371 27.71 16.53 -2.51
N LYS A 372 28.76 16.60 -1.67
CA LYS A 372 29.94 17.44 -1.91
C LYS A 372 30.73 17.04 -3.17
N ARG A 373 31.11 18.08 -3.93
CA ARG A 373 31.60 18.15 -5.33
C ARG A 373 32.75 17.20 -5.74
N LYS A 374 33.61 16.71 -4.82
CA LYS A 374 35.00 16.32 -5.16
C LYS A 374 35.29 14.87 -5.59
N HIS A 375 34.48 13.85 -5.27
CA HIS A 375 34.91 12.44 -5.41
C HIS A 375 33.97 11.48 -6.18
N LEU A 376 32.87 11.98 -6.76
CA LEU A 376 31.87 11.14 -7.46
C LEU A 376 32.17 10.95 -8.95
N SER A 377 32.82 9.82 -9.28
CA SER A 377 32.91 9.29 -10.66
C SER A 377 31.53 9.06 -11.29
N TYR A 378 31.44 8.99 -12.62
CA TYR A 378 30.17 8.74 -13.32
C TYR A 378 29.43 7.49 -12.82
N GLY A 379 30.13 6.39 -12.51
CA GLY A 379 29.51 5.21 -11.90
C GLY A 379 28.91 5.47 -10.51
N GLY A 380 29.55 6.32 -9.69
CA GLY A 380 29.00 6.77 -8.40
C GLY A 380 27.76 7.66 -8.59
N ARG A 381 27.77 8.55 -9.59
CA ARG A 381 26.61 9.39 -9.94
C ARG A 381 25.43 8.54 -10.41
N VAL A 382 25.64 7.58 -11.31
CA VAL A 382 24.61 6.61 -11.75
C VAL A 382 24.02 5.85 -10.56
N THR A 383 24.88 5.39 -9.64
CA THR A 383 24.45 4.68 -8.42
C THR A 383 23.54 5.54 -7.54
N LEU A 384 23.92 6.80 -7.24
CA LEU A 384 23.12 7.73 -6.44
C LEU A 384 21.83 8.18 -7.16
N LEU A 385 21.89 8.35 -8.48
CA LEU A 385 20.75 8.72 -9.32
C LEU A 385 19.70 7.59 -9.33
N GLN A 386 20.12 6.33 -9.42
CA GLN A 386 19.25 5.16 -9.28
C GLN A 386 18.74 5.02 -7.84
N ALA A 387 19.64 4.93 -6.85
CA ALA A 387 19.28 4.63 -5.46
C ALA A 387 18.44 5.70 -4.77
N VAL A 388 18.62 6.99 -5.11
CA VAL A 388 17.95 8.11 -4.42
C VAL A 388 17.07 8.93 -5.36
N LEU A 389 17.61 9.51 -6.44
CA LEU A 389 16.84 10.46 -7.26
C LEU A 389 15.71 9.81 -8.07
N THR A 390 15.86 8.53 -8.41
CA THR A 390 14.83 7.74 -9.11
C THR A 390 13.82 7.15 -8.13
N ASN A 391 14.26 6.74 -6.93
CA ASN A 391 13.39 6.14 -5.92
C ASN A 391 12.58 7.15 -5.11
N LEU A 392 13.11 8.34 -4.81
CA LEU A 392 12.43 9.35 -3.99
C LEU A 392 11.06 9.79 -4.58
N PRO A 393 10.88 9.90 -5.91
CA PRO A 393 9.57 10.11 -6.51
C PRO A 393 8.62 8.90 -6.48
N VAL A 394 9.10 7.65 -6.38
CA VAL A 394 8.29 6.44 -6.67
C VAL A 394 6.99 6.35 -5.88
N VAL A 395 6.99 6.69 -4.59
CA VAL A 395 5.76 6.69 -3.77
C VAL A 395 4.73 7.69 -4.32
N PHE A 396 5.19 8.88 -4.70
CA PHE A 396 4.36 9.91 -5.34
C PHE A 396 3.85 9.47 -6.72
N LEU A 397 4.73 8.84 -7.52
CA LEU A 397 4.41 8.28 -8.84
C LEU A 397 3.55 7.00 -8.77
N SER A 398 3.40 6.39 -7.61
CA SER A 398 2.49 5.25 -7.39
C SER A 398 1.04 5.67 -7.11
N ILE A 399 0.79 6.97 -6.92
CA ILE A 399 -0.52 7.53 -6.57
C ILE A 399 -0.98 8.56 -7.61
N PHE A 400 -0.10 9.47 -8.03
CA PHE A 400 -0.46 10.59 -8.91
C PHE A 400 0.06 10.40 -10.33
N LYS A 401 -0.78 10.66 -11.34
CA LYS A 401 -0.36 10.73 -12.75
C LYS A 401 0.58 11.93 -12.93
N LEU A 402 1.79 11.66 -13.42
CA LEU A 402 2.88 12.63 -13.58
C LEU A 402 2.62 13.56 -14.77
N PRO A 403 2.53 14.90 -14.58
CA PRO A 403 2.43 15.83 -15.69
C PRO A 403 3.73 15.85 -16.50
N LYS A 404 3.64 15.86 -17.84
CA LYS A 404 4.81 15.87 -18.75
C LYS A 404 5.85 16.95 -18.40
N GLY A 405 5.39 18.17 -18.05
CA GLY A 405 6.29 19.26 -17.63
C GLY A 405 7.00 19.01 -16.29
N VAL A 406 6.40 18.27 -15.36
CA VAL A 406 7.04 17.89 -14.09
C VAL A 406 8.05 16.75 -14.30
N ALA A 407 7.72 15.77 -15.17
CA ALA A 407 8.68 14.76 -15.61
C ALA A 407 9.94 15.42 -16.20
N HIS A 408 9.76 16.38 -17.12
CA HIS A 408 10.85 17.13 -17.72
C HIS A 408 11.70 17.90 -16.69
N MET A 409 11.08 18.62 -15.74
CA MET A 409 11.83 19.32 -14.68
C MET A 409 12.66 18.37 -13.82
N ILE A 410 12.13 17.21 -13.46
CA ILE A 410 12.86 16.20 -12.70
C ILE A 410 14.00 15.60 -13.54
N ASP A 411 13.78 15.34 -14.82
CA ASP A 411 14.81 14.81 -15.71
C ASP A 411 15.90 15.81 -16.04
N VAL A 412 15.62 17.11 -16.12
CA VAL A 412 16.66 18.15 -16.21
C VAL A 412 17.59 18.09 -15.00
N ILE A 413 17.05 17.89 -13.79
CA ILE A 413 17.84 17.71 -12.55
C ILE A 413 18.68 16.42 -12.62
N ARG A 414 18.10 15.30 -13.08
CA ARG A 414 18.80 14.00 -13.19
C ARG A 414 19.90 14.03 -14.27
N ARG A 415 19.64 14.62 -15.44
CA ARG A 415 20.60 14.84 -16.53
C ARG A 415 21.75 15.73 -16.08
N ARG A 416 21.46 16.88 -15.44
CA ARG A 416 22.49 17.78 -14.88
C ARG A 416 23.35 17.05 -13.86
N PHE A 417 22.74 16.31 -12.92
CA PHE A 417 23.50 15.56 -11.92
C PHE A 417 24.39 14.47 -12.53
N LEU A 418 23.92 13.74 -13.55
CA LEU A 418 24.74 12.73 -14.21
C LEU A 418 25.98 13.36 -14.86
N TRP A 419 25.79 14.35 -15.72
CA TRP A 419 26.86 14.91 -16.57
C TRP A 419 27.71 15.97 -15.87
N ASN A 420 27.08 16.95 -15.23
CA ASN A 420 27.71 18.12 -14.61
C ASN A 420 27.87 17.98 -13.08
N GLY A 421 27.17 17.03 -12.45
CA GLY A 421 27.21 16.82 -11.01
C GLY A 421 26.37 17.84 -10.24
N THR A 422 26.83 18.23 -9.05
CA THR A 422 26.22 19.26 -8.20
C THR A 422 26.72 20.67 -8.52
N ASP A 423 27.46 20.81 -9.61
CA ASP A 423 28.07 22.06 -10.06
C ASP A 423 27.06 22.96 -10.80
N THR A 424 26.95 24.22 -10.38
CA THR A 424 26.10 25.20 -11.05
C THR A 424 26.84 25.99 -12.14
N GLN A 425 28.16 26.09 -12.06
CA GLN A 425 29.00 26.87 -12.96
C GLN A 425 29.49 26.06 -14.16
N ILE A 426 29.77 24.77 -13.97
CA ILE A 426 30.18 23.88 -15.06
C ILE A 426 28.97 23.44 -15.89
N GLN A 427 28.91 23.90 -17.15
CA GLN A 427 28.04 23.35 -18.19
C GLN A 427 28.89 22.56 -19.19
N ARG A 428 28.96 21.24 -19.05
CA ARG A 428 29.43 20.35 -20.12
C ARG A 428 28.24 19.92 -20.99
N PRO A 429 28.45 19.62 -22.28
CA PRO A 429 27.45 18.98 -23.10
C PRO A 429 27.03 17.62 -22.51
N TYR A 430 25.80 17.21 -22.78
CA TYR A 430 25.30 15.90 -22.39
C TYR A 430 25.76 14.86 -23.42
N LEU A 431 26.72 14.02 -23.05
CA LEU A 431 27.46 13.15 -23.99
C LEU A 431 26.59 12.10 -24.70
N VAL A 432 25.44 11.72 -24.12
CA VAL A 432 24.54 10.70 -24.67
C VAL A 432 23.09 11.13 -24.49
N ASN A 433 22.23 10.85 -25.49
CA ASN A 433 20.78 11.07 -25.41
C ASN A 433 20.20 10.38 -24.17
N TRP A 434 19.24 11.03 -23.51
CA TRP A 434 18.63 10.54 -22.29
C TRP A 434 17.83 9.24 -22.47
N GLU A 435 17.20 9.04 -23.62
CA GLU A 435 16.49 7.79 -23.91
C GLU A 435 17.45 6.60 -23.97
N ALA A 436 18.59 6.77 -24.63
CA ALA A 436 19.71 5.83 -24.65
C ALA A 436 20.32 5.61 -23.25
N VAL A 437 20.44 6.65 -22.42
CA VAL A 437 20.82 6.53 -21.00
C VAL A 437 19.81 5.69 -20.21
N CYS A 438 18.52 5.87 -20.47
CA CYS A 438 17.44 5.18 -19.78
C CYS A 438 17.22 3.72 -20.23
N GLN A 439 17.72 3.34 -21.41
CA GLN A 439 17.65 1.95 -21.86
C GLN A 439 18.28 0.96 -20.88
N ARG A 440 17.72 -0.25 -20.83
CA ARG A 440 18.25 -1.35 -20.01
C ARG A 440 19.71 -1.65 -20.37
N LYS A 441 20.51 -2.00 -19.36
CA LYS A 441 21.92 -2.40 -19.52
C LYS A 441 22.11 -3.50 -20.59
N CYS A 442 21.20 -4.47 -20.66
CA CYS A 442 21.23 -5.53 -21.67
C CYS A 442 20.89 -5.09 -23.11
N HIS A 443 20.40 -3.86 -23.33
CA HIS A 443 20.05 -3.30 -24.65
C HIS A 443 21.01 -2.19 -25.11
N GLY A 444 21.92 -1.72 -24.24
CA GLY A 444 22.92 -0.71 -24.58
C GLY A 444 22.88 0.59 -23.77
N GLY A 445 22.01 0.72 -22.76
CA GLY A 445 21.94 1.91 -21.89
C GLY A 445 22.53 1.73 -20.48
N LEU A 446 22.32 2.73 -19.61
CA LEU A 446 22.75 2.71 -18.20
C LEU A 446 21.70 2.09 -17.25
N GLY A 447 20.49 1.80 -17.73
CA GLY A 447 19.37 1.25 -16.95
C GLY A 447 18.80 2.24 -15.93
N ILE A 448 18.88 3.54 -16.21
CA ILE A 448 18.21 4.58 -15.42
C ILE A 448 16.73 4.57 -15.79
N LEU A 449 15.81 4.50 -14.82
CA LEU A 449 14.38 4.42 -15.17
C LEU A 449 13.87 5.76 -15.71
N ASP A 450 13.18 5.72 -16.85
CA ASP A 450 12.32 6.84 -17.26
C ASP A 450 11.13 6.97 -16.29
N LEU A 451 10.84 8.20 -15.85
CA LEU A 451 9.83 8.43 -14.81
C LEU A 451 8.39 8.50 -15.35
N ALA A 452 8.19 8.77 -16.64
CA ALA A 452 6.85 8.73 -17.23
C ALA A 452 6.39 7.28 -17.44
N THR A 453 7.27 6.44 -17.98
CA THR A 453 7.08 4.99 -18.17
C THR A 453 7.00 4.28 -16.82
N MET A 454 7.82 4.66 -15.83
CA MET A 454 7.70 4.15 -14.46
C MET A 454 6.38 4.59 -13.79
N ASN A 455 5.90 5.81 -14.02
CA ASN A 455 4.59 6.24 -13.53
C ASN A 455 3.44 5.46 -14.19
N LYS A 456 3.51 5.15 -15.49
CA LYS A 456 2.57 4.23 -16.15
C LYS A 456 2.63 2.85 -15.50
N ALA A 457 3.82 2.26 -15.38
CA ALA A 457 4.04 0.94 -14.78
C ALA A 457 3.54 0.81 -13.33
N LEU A 458 3.72 1.86 -12.53
CA LEU A 458 3.22 1.93 -11.15
C LEU A 458 1.68 2.04 -11.12
N LEU A 459 1.10 2.97 -11.88
CA LEU A 459 -0.34 3.20 -11.87
C LEU A 459 -1.13 2.01 -12.45
N SER A 460 -0.59 1.29 -13.43
CA SER A 460 -1.17 0.05 -13.94
C SER A 460 -1.19 -1.10 -12.91
N LYS A 461 -0.41 -1.05 -11.81
CA LYS A 461 -0.57 -2.04 -10.73
C LYS A 461 -1.91 -1.89 -10.01
N TRP A 462 -2.52 -0.70 -9.97
CA TRP A 462 -3.90 -0.55 -9.49
C TRP A 462 -4.91 -1.22 -10.42
N LEU A 463 -4.75 -1.09 -11.74
CA LEU A 463 -5.62 -1.75 -12.72
C LEU A 463 -5.48 -3.27 -12.72
N TRP A 464 -4.30 -3.78 -12.36
CA TRP A 464 -4.09 -5.21 -12.13
C TRP A 464 -4.69 -5.67 -10.79
N ASN A 465 -4.38 -4.97 -9.70
CA ASN A 465 -4.93 -5.23 -8.35
C ASN A 465 -6.45 -5.05 -8.29
N TRP A 466 -7.05 -4.33 -9.24
CA TRP A 466 -8.49 -4.11 -9.32
C TRP A 466 -9.27 -5.41 -9.24
N ASP A 467 -8.73 -6.53 -9.74
CA ASP A 467 -9.38 -7.83 -9.70
C ASP A 467 -8.76 -8.79 -8.68
N GLU A 468 -7.42 -8.79 -8.49
CA GLU A 468 -6.76 -9.61 -7.45
C GLU A 468 -7.23 -9.26 -6.03
N CYS A 469 -7.36 -7.98 -5.71
CA CYS A 469 -7.56 -7.49 -4.34
C CYS A 469 -9.05 -7.25 -4.05
N THR A 470 -9.86 -8.30 -4.09
CA THR A 470 -11.33 -8.24 -3.91
C THR A 470 -11.79 -7.56 -2.62
N GLY A 471 -11.12 -7.84 -1.50
CA GLY A 471 -11.47 -7.30 -0.17
C GLY A 471 -10.82 -5.96 0.19
N ALA A 472 -10.16 -5.27 -0.74
CA ALA A 472 -9.43 -4.04 -0.41
C ALA A 472 -10.38 -2.83 -0.29
N ALA A 473 -10.30 -2.08 0.82
CA ALA A 473 -11.17 -0.93 1.09
C ALA A 473 -11.17 0.13 -0.04
N TRP A 474 -10.03 0.37 -0.69
CA TRP A 474 -9.94 1.26 -1.84
C TRP A 474 -10.68 0.73 -3.08
N ARG A 475 -10.71 -0.59 -3.30
CA ARG A 475 -11.48 -1.22 -4.39
C ARG A 475 -12.97 -1.06 -4.12
N HIS A 476 -13.43 -1.36 -2.90
CA HIS A 476 -14.82 -1.19 -2.51
C HIS A 476 -15.29 0.26 -2.72
N LEU A 477 -14.58 1.23 -2.16
CA LEU A 477 -14.89 2.66 -2.28
C LEU A 477 -15.01 3.12 -3.75
N ILE A 478 -14.07 2.70 -4.60
CA ILE A 478 -14.07 3.04 -6.03
C ILE A 478 -15.16 2.26 -6.78
N PHE A 479 -15.48 1.03 -6.39
CA PHE A 479 -16.52 0.20 -7.03
C PHE A 479 -17.94 0.68 -6.67
N GLU A 480 -18.22 1.02 -5.42
CA GLU A 480 -19.52 1.58 -5.05
C GLU A 480 -19.76 2.92 -5.78
N ARG A 481 -18.72 3.74 -5.91
CA ARG A 481 -18.81 5.08 -6.51
C ARG A 481 -18.81 5.07 -8.04
N TYR A 482 -18.08 4.14 -8.66
CA TYR A 482 -17.83 4.13 -10.12
C TYR A 482 -18.09 2.78 -10.80
N GLY A 483 -18.51 1.74 -10.09
CA GLY A 483 -18.77 0.39 -10.64
C GLY A 483 -19.79 0.39 -11.78
N HIS A 484 -20.80 1.27 -11.71
CA HIS A 484 -21.76 1.49 -12.81
C HIS A 484 -21.13 2.03 -14.11
N LEU A 485 -19.92 2.59 -14.03
CA LEU A 485 -19.08 3.04 -15.15
C LEU A 485 -17.99 2.01 -15.52
N ILE A 486 -17.65 1.09 -14.60
CA ILE A 486 -16.60 0.08 -14.75
C ILE A 486 -17.24 -1.22 -15.24
N ARG A 487 -17.69 -1.23 -16.50
CA ARG A 487 -18.18 -2.44 -17.19
C ARG A 487 -17.01 -3.29 -17.67
N GLY A 488 -16.22 -3.81 -16.72
CA GLY A 488 -14.96 -4.51 -17.01
C GLY A 488 -13.87 -3.59 -17.58
N LEU A 489 -12.69 -4.15 -17.83
CA LEU A 489 -11.53 -3.36 -18.28
C LEU A 489 -11.57 -3.01 -19.77
N ALA A 490 -12.09 -3.89 -20.64
CA ALA A 490 -12.18 -3.59 -22.07
C ALA A 490 -13.23 -2.51 -22.39
N CYS A 491 -14.33 -2.44 -21.62
CA CYS A 491 -15.43 -1.49 -21.86
C CYS A 491 -15.40 -0.33 -20.87
N LEU A 492 -14.20 0.26 -20.71
CA LEU A 492 -13.96 1.46 -19.91
C LEU A 492 -13.56 2.69 -20.78
N PRO A 493 -14.34 3.07 -21.82
CA PRO A 493 -14.07 4.26 -22.60
C PRO A 493 -14.35 5.53 -21.77
N HIS A 494 -13.36 6.40 -21.74
CA HIS A 494 -13.40 7.79 -21.24
C HIS A 494 -13.59 8.00 -19.72
N THR A 495 -12.63 8.71 -19.14
CA THR A 495 -12.65 9.13 -17.73
C THR A 495 -13.86 10.04 -17.41
N SER A 496 -14.90 9.48 -16.78
CA SER A 496 -16.15 10.19 -16.48
C SER A 496 -15.95 11.55 -15.79
N ALA A 497 -16.82 12.52 -16.10
CA ALA A 497 -16.90 13.79 -15.36
C ALA A 497 -17.03 13.58 -13.84
N ARG A 498 -17.62 12.45 -13.38
CA ARG A 498 -17.77 12.08 -11.96
C ARG A 498 -16.48 11.57 -11.28
N MET A 499 -15.50 11.05 -12.01
CA MET A 499 -14.24 10.53 -11.43
C MET A 499 -13.35 11.62 -10.79
N THR A 500 -12.74 11.34 -9.63
CA THR A 500 -11.72 12.20 -9.00
C THR A 500 -10.42 12.25 -9.81
N HIS A 501 -9.50 13.16 -9.46
CA HIS A 501 -8.25 13.30 -10.19
C HIS A 501 -7.33 12.06 -10.12
N ILE A 502 -7.44 11.22 -9.08
CA ILE A 502 -6.68 9.97 -8.99
C ILE A 502 -7.38 8.85 -9.74
N ALA A 503 -8.69 8.67 -9.57
CA ALA A 503 -9.47 7.74 -10.39
C ALA A 503 -9.26 8.02 -11.89
N LYS A 504 -9.25 9.29 -12.32
CA LYS A 504 -8.90 9.67 -13.70
C LYS A 504 -7.44 9.36 -14.08
N GLY A 505 -6.50 9.46 -13.15
CA GLY A 505 -5.09 9.15 -13.38
C GLY A 505 -4.81 7.65 -13.55
N VAL A 506 -5.58 6.81 -12.85
CA VAL A 506 -5.52 5.34 -12.92
C VAL A 506 -6.36 4.81 -14.08
N PHE A 507 -7.68 5.06 -14.10
CA PHE A 507 -8.57 4.56 -15.16
C PHE A 507 -8.30 5.19 -16.53
N GLY A 508 -7.64 6.35 -16.58
CA GLY A 508 -7.14 6.93 -17.84
C GLY A 508 -6.02 6.14 -18.52
N LEU A 509 -5.46 5.11 -17.87
CA LEU A 509 -4.48 4.17 -18.46
C LEU A 509 -5.11 2.88 -19.00
N VAL A 510 -6.43 2.71 -18.87
CA VAL A 510 -7.10 1.43 -19.16
C VAL A 510 -6.95 0.96 -20.62
N PRO A 511 -7.11 1.81 -21.66
CA PRO A 511 -6.88 1.38 -23.04
C PRO A 511 -5.46 0.81 -23.25
N GLU A 512 -4.44 1.57 -22.87
CA GLU A 512 -3.02 1.18 -22.97
C GLU A 512 -2.61 0.00 -22.04
N PHE A 513 -3.53 -0.50 -21.20
CA PHE A 513 -3.33 -1.60 -20.26
C PHE A 513 -4.10 -2.85 -20.67
N ALA A 514 -5.32 -2.71 -21.22
CA ALA A 514 -6.13 -3.80 -21.72
C ALA A 514 -5.41 -4.60 -22.81
N GLU A 515 -4.67 -3.93 -23.70
CA GLU A 515 -3.73 -4.52 -24.69
C GLU A 515 -2.72 -5.52 -24.07
N THR A 516 -2.42 -5.39 -22.77
CA THR A 516 -1.44 -6.23 -22.06
C THR A 516 -2.09 -7.31 -21.19
N VAL A 517 -3.42 -7.48 -21.28
CA VAL A 517 -4.21 -8.31 -20.39
C VAL A 517 -5.08 -9.28 -21.18
N ALA A 518 -5.08 -10.54 -20.75
CA ALA A 518 -6.00 -11.58 -21.24
C ALA A 518 -6.58 -12.38 -20.06
N TRP A 519 -7.50 -13.29 -20.34
CA TRP A 519 -8.06 -14.23 -19.37
C TRP A 519 -7.82 -15.69 -19.79
N ARG A 520 -7.50 -16.55 -18.81
CA ARG A 520 -7.67 -18.01 -18.91
C ARG A 520 -9.01 -18.34 -18.25
N VAL A 521 -9.91 -18.95 -19.00
CA VAL A 521 -11.27 -19.25 -18.56
C VAL A 521 -11.29 -20.51 -17.70
N GLY A 522 -12.06 -20.49 -16.61
CA GLY A 522 -12.37 -21.62 -15.74
C GLY A 522 -13.88 -21.75 -15.49
N ASP A 523 -14.45 -20.87 -14.67
CA ASP A 523 -15.90 -20.84 -14.36
C ASP A 523 -16.71 -19.99 -15.35
N GLY A 524 -16.06 -19.25 -16.26
CA GLY A 524 -16.70 -18.69 -17.44
C GLY A 524 -17.53 -17.42 -17.20
N HIS A 525 -17.30 -16.73 -16.08
CA HIS A 525 -17.89 -15.43 -15.76
C HIS A 525 -17.32 -14.27 -16.60
N VAL A 526 -16.14 -14.45 -17.21
CA VAL A 526 -15.55 -13.56 -18.23
C VAL A 526 -16.52 -13.32 -19.40
N ARG A 527 -16.55 -12.09 -19.96
CA ARG A 527 -17.54 -11.69 -20.98
C ARG A 527 -17.14 -12.19 -22.37
N PHE A 528 -18.06 -12.84 -23.08
CA PHE A 528 -17.76 -13.57 -24.31
C PHE A 528 -17.20 -12.65 -25.42
N TRP A 529 -17.93 -11.61 -25.80
CA TRP A 529 -17.49 -10.70 -26.88
C TRP A 529 -16.44 -9.69 -26.43
N GLU A 530 -16.60 -9.19 -25.20
CA GLU A 530 -15.97 -7.96 -24.73
C GLU A 530 -14.61 -8.16 -24.05
N ASP A 531 -14.28 -9.33 -23.52
CA ASP A 531 -12.99 -9.58 -22.85
C ASP A 531 -12.03 -10.39 -23.74
N ALA A 532 -10.73 -10.13 -23.64
CA ALA A 532 -9.69 -10.89 -24.35
C ALA A 532 -9.42 -12.24 -23.65
N TRP A 533 -10.23 -13.26 -23.92
CA TRP A 533 -10.03 -14.64 -23.42
C TRP A 533 -9.65 -15.64 -24.53
N CYS A 534 -9.82 -15.24 -25.79
CA CYS A 534 -9.63 -16.08 -26.97
C CYS A 534 -8.39 -15.62 -27.80
N GLY A 535 -7.32 -15.22 -27.11
CA GLY A 535 -6.10 -14.64 -27.70
C GLY A 535 -5.67 -13.35 -27.02
N THR A 536 -5.02 -12.44 -27.77
CA THR A 536 -4.55 -11.13 -27.28
C THR A 536 -5.50 -9.97 -27.58
N SER A 537 -6.55 -10.21 -28.37
CA SER A 537 -7.60 -9.25 -28.74
C SER A 537 -8.97 -9.75 -28.25
N THR A 538 -9.95 -8.86 -28.16
CA THR A 538 -11.34 -9.26 -27.90
C THR A 538 -11.94 -9.98 -29.11
N LEU A 539 -13.03 -10.72 -28.90
CA LEU A 539 -13.79 -11.31 -30.01
C LEU A 539 -14.56 -10.24 -30.80
N LEU A 540 -15.00 -9.16 -30.14
CA LEU A 540 -15.57 -7.96 -30.74
C LEU A 540 -14.65 -7.34 -31.81
N GLU A 541 -13.39 -7.09 -31.48
CA GLU A 541 -12.39 -6.51 -32.42
C GLU A 541 -11.98 -7.51 -33.52
N SER A 542 -11.99 -8.81 -33.20
CA SER A 542 -11.54 -9.86 -34.11
C SER A 542 -12.59 -10.26 -35.15
N PHE A 543 -13.88 -10.16 -34.81
CA PHE A 543 -15.00 -10.62 -35.65
C PHE A 543 -16.16 -9.60 -35.61
N PRO A 544 -15.93 -8.36 -36.09
CA PRO A 544 -16.89 -7.27 -35.93
C PRO A 544 -18.21 -7.50 -36.69
N LEU A 545 -18.20 -8.22 -37.81
CA LEU A 545 -19.42 -8.53 -38.57
C LEU A 545 -20.22 -9.65 -37.87
N ALA A 546 -19.54 -10.69 -37.36
CA ALA A 546 -20.18 -11.72 -36.55
C ALA A 546 -20.80 -11.12 -35.27
N PHE A 547 -20.13 -10.17 -34.60
CA PHE A 547 -20.72 -9.45 -33.47
C PHE A 547 -21.97 -8.64 -33.85
N GLN A 548 -21.95 -7.94 -34.99
CA GLN A 548 -23.11 -7.16 -35.45
C GLN A 548 -24.32 -8.06 -35.75
N ALA A 549 -24.10 -9.23 -36.35
CA ALA A 549 -25.15 -10.20 -36.69
C ALA A 549 -25.53 -11.16 -35.54
N ALA A 550 -24.78 -11.20 -34.43
CA ALA A 550 -25.03 -12.15 -33.35
C ALA A 550 -26.36 -11.89 -32.63
N ALA A 551 -27.17 -12.95 -32.49
CA ALA A 551 -28.45 -12.91 -31.77
C ALA A 551 -28.29 -12.65 -30.26
N CYS A 552 -27.09 -12.86 -29.72
CA CYS A 552 -26.73 -12.45 -28.36
C CYS A 552 -25.40 -11.69 -28.36
N LYS A 553 -25.47 -10.40 -28.03
CA LYS A 553 -24.33 -9.46 -27.97
C LYS A 553 -23.80 -9.23 -26.54
N VAL A 554 -24.49 -9.72 -25.52
CA VAL A 554 -24.16 -9.52 -24.10
C VAL A 554 -24.29 -10.83 -23.31
N GLY A 555 -23.19 -11.31 -22.74
CA GLY A 555 -23.19 -12.49 -21.87
C GLY A 555 -21.78 -12.93 -21.47
N SER A 556 -21.71 -13.82 -20.48
CA SER A 556 -20.46 -14.45 -20.03
C SER A 556 -20.20 -15.77 -20.76
N VAL A 557 -18.96 -16.26 -20.78
CA VAL A 557 -18.56 -17.48 -21.51
C VAL A 557 -19.41 -18.70 -21.12
N GLN A 558 -19.79 -18.85 -19.85
CA GLN A 558 -20.74 -19.88 -19.37
C GLN A 558 -22.16 -19.77 -19.98
N ASN A 559 -22.57 -18.59 -20.49
CA ASN A 559 -23.86 -18.42 -21.16
C ASN A 559 -23.81 -18.86 -22.63
N PHE A 560 -22.64 -18.73 -23.26
CA PHE A 560 -22.41 -19.14 -24.65
C PHE A 560 -21.91 -20.59 -24.77
N ARG A 561 -21.54 -21.27 -23.68
CA ARG A 561 -21.07 -22.66 -23.68
C ARG A 561 -22.04 -23.57 -22.91
N ILE A 562 -22.61 -24.56 -23.59
CA ILE A 562 -23.55 -25.53 -23.02
C ILE A 562 -22.77 -26.47 -22.10
N ALA A 563 -22.96 -26.34 -20.78
CA ALA A 563 -22.17 -27.05 -19.78
C ALA A 563 -22.24 -28.60 -19.87
N SER A 564 -23.33 -29.16 -20.40
CA SER A 564 -23.52 -30.62 -20.55
C SER A 564 -22.90 -31.22 -21.81
N THR A 565 -22.58 -30.42 -22.84
CA THR A 565 -22.04 -30.91 -24.12
C THR A 565 -20.73 -30.23 -24.53
N GLY A 566 -20.31 -29.18 -23.83
CA GLY A 566 -19.17 -28.33 -24.16
C GLY A 566 -19.35 -27.48 -25.42
N GLN A 567 -20.49 -27.56 -26.10
CA GLN A 567 -20.76 -26.89 -27.38
C GLN A 567 -21.01 -25.38 -27.21
N TRP A 568 -20.67 -24.62 -28.25
CA TRP A 568 -20.84 -23.16 -28.28
C TRP A 568 -22.16 -22.76 -28.93
N ASN A 569 -23.05 -22.14 -28.17
CA ASN A 569 -24.32 -21.58 -28.65
C ASN A 569 -24.10 -20.13 -29.11
N VAL A 570 -23.53 -19.97 -30.30
CA VAL A 570 -23.23 -18.67 -30.92
C VAL A 570 -23.88 -18.63 -32.30
N THR A 571 -25.02 -17.95 -32.41
CA THR A 571 -25.88 -17.91 -33.60
C THR A 571 -26.02 -16.50 -34.19
N SER A 572 -26.28 -16.45 -35.49
CA SER A 572 -26.69 -15.24 -36.20
C SER A 572 -28.20 -15.02 -36.07
N GLU A 573 -28.64 -13.77 -36.15
CA GLU A 573 -29.98 -13.42 -36.63
C GLU A 573 -30.11 -13.82 -38.12
N GLU A 574 -31.33 -14.12 -38.60
CA GLU A 574 -31.54 -14.78 -39.91
C GLU A 574 -31.16 -13.90 -41.11
N GLY A 575 -30.70 -14.52 -42.20
CA GLY A 575 -30.39 -13.83 -43.46
C GLY A 575 -28.94 -13.33 -43.63
N ALA A 576 -27.97 -13.94 -42.92
CA ALA A 576 -26.56 -13.54 -42.96
C ALA A 576 -25.89 -13.68 -44.35
N ASP A 577 -25.15 -12.64 -44.73
CA ASP A 577 -24.27 -12.60 -45.92
C ASP A 577 -23.14 -13.66 -45.85
N PRO A 578 -22.67 -14.22 -46.98
CA PRO A 578 -21.49 -15.08 -47.04
C PRO A 578 -20.25 -14.59 -46.26
N GLU A 579 -19.96 -13.28 -46.22
CA GLU A 579 -18.83 -12.73 -45.44
C GLU A 579 -19.08 -12.85 -43.92
N VAL A 580 -20.32 -12.62 -43.47
CA VAL A 580 -20.74 -12.80 -42.07
C VAL A 580 -20.62 -14.27 -41.66
N LEU A 581 -21.07 -15.18 -42.53
CA LEU A 581 -20.96 -16.63 -42.33
C LEU A 581 -19.50 -17.09 -42.23
N ALA A 582 -18.60 -16.53 -43.05
CA ALA A 582 -17.16 -16.81 -42.99
C ALA A 582 -16.53 -16.33 -41.66
N GLN A 583 -16.96 -15.19 -41.12
CA GLN A 583 -16.54 -14.76 -39.77
C GLN A 583 -17.08 -15.70 -38.68
N PHE A 584 -18.34 -16.15 -38.75
CA PHE A 584 -18.87 -17.11 -37.77
C PHE A 584 -18.15 -18.46 -37.80
N GLN A 585 -17.79 -18.99 -38.97
CA GLN A 585 -16.99 -20.22 -39.08
C GLN A 585 -15.60 -20.04 -38.46
N SER A 586 -14.94 -18.92 -38.75
CA SER A 586 -13.62 -18.56 -38.19
C SER A 586 -13.67 -18.37 -36.68
N LEU A 587 -14.74 -17.75 -36.17
CA LEU A 587 -15.03 -17.58 -34.75
C LEU A 587 -15.21 -18.93 -34.04
N HIS A 588 -16.08 -19.81 -34.56
CA HIS A 588 -16.35 -21.14 -34.00
C HIS A 588 -15.09 -22.00 -33.89
N SER A 589 -14.27 -22.03 -34.95
CA SER A 589 -12.96 -22.69 -34.93
C SER A 589 -12.04 -22.12 -33.84
N ARG A 590 -11.96 -20.79 -33.72
CA ARG A 590 -11.11 -20.13 -32.73
C ARG A 590 -11.57 -20.42 -31.30
N ILE A 591 -12.87 -20.33 -30.97
CA ILE A 591 -13.38 -20.60 -29.62
C ILE A 591 -13.34 -22.09 -29.24
N GLN A 592 -13.46 -23.02 -30.20
CA GLN A 592 -13.24 -24.45 -29.95
C GLN A 592 -11.78 -24.79 -29.62
N SER A 593 -10.81 -23.98 -30.06
CA SER A 593 -9.39 -24.22 -29.76
C SER A 593 -8.92 -23.74 -28.37
N VAL A 594 -9.78 -23.04 -27.61
CA VAL A 594 -9.43 -22.52 -26.28
C VAL A 594 -9.67 -23.56 -25.18
N PRO A 595 -8.66 -23.97 -24.40
CA PRO A 595 -8.86 -24.86 -23.27
C PRO A 595 -9.56 -24.13 -22.11
N ILE A 596 -10.71 -24.65 -21.67
CA ILE A 596 -11.45 -24.18 -20.49
C ILE A 596 -11.02 -25.00 -19.28
N LEU A 597 -10.62 -24.34 -18.18
CA LEU A 597 -10.11 -24.96 -16.96
C LEU A 597 -11.23 -25.22 -15.95
N GLU A 598 -12.11 -26.15 -16.29
CA GLU A 598 -13.30 -26.51 -15.49
C GLU A 598 -12.93 -26.87 -14.04
N GLY A 599 -13.80 -26.48 -13.10
CA GLY A 599 -13.53 -26.60 -11.65
C GLY A 599 -12.56 -25.56 -11.09
N THR A 600 -11.97 -24.68 -11.91
CA THR A 600 -11.18 -23.53 -11.45
C THR A 600 -11.91 -22.21 -11.69
N ARG A 601 -11.59 -21.15 -10.94
CA ARG A 601 -12.07 -19.79 -11.24
C ARG A 601 -11.31 -19.18 -12.41
N ASP A 602 -11.99 -18.34 -13.20
CA ASP A 602 -11.41 -17.48 -14.22
C ASP A 602 -10.18 -16.72 -13.68
N ARG A 603 -9.07 -16.74 -14.45
CA ARG A 603 -7.82 -16.09 -14.06
C ARG A 603 -7.35 -15.09 -15.09
N ARG A 604 -7.07 -13.87 -14.63
CA ARG A 604 -6.37 -12.89 -15.45
C ARG A 604 -4.92 -13.32 -15.69
N VAL A 605 -4.47 -13.13 -16.92
CA VAL A 605 -3.09 -13.32 -17.36
C VAL A 605 -2.56 -11.99 -17.89
N TRP A 606 -1.30 -11.67 -17.58
CA TRP A 606 -0.61 -10.54 -18.16
C TRP A 606 0.14 -11.04 -19.40
N THR A 607 -0.31 -10.64 -20.59
CA THR A 607 0.14 -11.25 -21.86
C THR A 607 1.66 -11.24 -22.09
N PRO A 608 2.45 -10.26 -21.59
CA PRO A 608 3.91 -10.26 -21.75
C PRO A 608 4.72 -11.25 -20.88
N ASP A 609 4.16 -11.82 -19.82
CA ASP A 609 4.77 -12.87 -18.97
C ASP A 609 3.65 -13.68 -18.31
N GLN A 610 3.16 -14.68 -19.04
CA GLN A 610 1.90 -15.35 -18.70
C GLN A 610 1.96 -16.18 -17.42
N ASP A 611 3.14 -16.64 -17.01
CA ASP A 611 3.31 -17.60 -15.92
C ASP A 611 3.65 -16.92 -14.59
N ARG A 612 4.17 -15.68 -14.62
CA ARG A 612 4.70 -14.98 -13.44
C ARG A 612 3.95 -13.69 -13.09
N GLY A 613 2.85 -13.41 -13.79
CA GLY A 613 1.93 -12.30 -13.52
C GLY A 613 2.50 -10.90 -13.74
N PHE A 614 1.65 -9.90 -13.51
CA PHE A 614 2.05 -8.50 -13.61
C PHE A 614 3.04 -8.12 -12.50
N SER A 615 4.13 -7.46 -12.87
CA SER A 615 4.94 -6.68 -11.92
C SER A 615 5.36 -5.37 -12.56
N VAL A 616 5.42 -4.30 -11.75
CA VAL A 616 5.81 -2.94 -12.17
C VAL A 616 7.12 -2.97 -12.98
N ARG A 617 8.10 -3.78 -12.56
CA ARG A 617 9.37 -3.94 -13.26
C ARG A 617 9.19 -4.53 -14.67
N ARG A 618 8.38 -5.57 -14.84
CA ARG A 618 8.13 -6.13 -16.18
C ARG A 618 7.29 -5.18 -17.04
N ALA A 619 6.32 -4.49 -16.45
CA ALA A 619 5.48 -3.53 -17.16
C ALA A 619 6.29 -2.33 -17.68
N TYR A 620 7.25 -1.85 -16.89
CA TYR A 620 8.29 -0.93 -17.36
C TYR A 620 9.10 -1.53 -18.52
N ASP A 621 9.62 -2.75 -18.35
CA ASP A 621 10.37 -3.50 -19.37
C ASP A 621 9.52 -3.90 -20.63
N TRP A 622 8.21 -3.67 -20.62
CA TRP A 622 7.31 -3.76 -21.78
C TRP A 622 7.14 -2.39 -22.46
N TRP A 623 6.70 -1.37 -21.73
CA TRP A 623 6.50 -0.03 -22.30
C TRP A 623 7.80 0.79 -22.52
N SER A 624 8.97 0.22 -22.22
CA SER A 624 10.29 0.76 -22.59
C SER A 624 10.92 0.04 -23.80
N ARG A 625 10.15 -0.77 -24.55
CA ARG A 625 10.68 -1.54 -25.71
C ARG A 625 10.95 -0.66 -26.91
N ASP A 626 10.11 0.35 -27.12
CA ASP A 626 10.12 1.24 -28.29
C ASP A 626 11.15 2.39 -28.16
N PHE A 627 11.93 2.41 -27.07
CA PHE A 627 13.01 3.37 -26.89
C PHE A 627 14.12 3.08 -27.93
N PRO A 628 14.61 4.08 -28.69
CA PRO A 628 15.49 3.86 -29.85
C PRO A 628 16.82 3.19 -29.46
N LEU A 629 17.09 1.99 -30.00
CA LEU A 629 18.29 1.19 -29.71
C LEU A 629 19.57 1.95 -30.07
N VAL A 630 20.54 1.97 -29.14
CA VAL A 630 21.91 2.44 -29.43
C VAL A 630 22.64 1.40 -30.31
N PRO A 631 22.89 1.65 -31.61
CA PRO A 631 23.36 0.59 -32.50
C PRO A 631 24.75 0.07 -32.14
N VAL A 632 25.68 1.00 -31.86
CA VAL A 632 27.11 0.71 -31.56
C VAL A 632 27.26 -0.17 -30.31
N VAL A 633 26.46 0.10 -29.28
CA VAL A 633 26.58 -0.57 -27.98
C VAL A 633 25.77 -1.87 -27.92
N HIS A 634 24.63 -1.99 -28.62
CA HIS A 634 23.70 -3.12 -28.45
C HIS A 634 24.38 -4.50 -28.54
N GLY A 635 25.21 -4.72 -29.56
CA GLY A 635 25.93 -5.99 -29.76
C GLY A 635 26.96 -6.32 -28.66
N LYS A 636 27.60 -5.29 -28.07
CA LYS A 636 28.67 -5.44 -27.05
C LYS A 636 28.17 -5.27 -25.61
N ALA A 637 26.96 -4.72 -25.41
CA ALA A 637 26.37 -4.39 -24.11
C ALA A 637 26.34 -5.57 -23.14
N LYS A 638 25.89 -6.74 -23.62
CA LYS A 638 25.77 -7.98 -22.82
C LYS A 638 27.14 -8.46 -22.31
N VAL A 639 28.24 -8.14 -22.99
CA VAL A 639 29.61 -8.45 -22.55
C VAL A 639 30.06 -7.43 -21.50
N LEU A 640 30.02 -6.13 -21.84
CA LEU A 640 30.47 -5.02 -21.00
C LEU A 640 29.90 -5.09 -19.58
N TRP A 641 28.58 -5.30 -19.45
CA TRP A 641 27.94 -5.32 -18.13
C TRP A 641 28.21 -6.60 -17.33
N LYS A 642 28.60 -7.71 -17.97
CA LYS A 642 28.98 -8.98 -17.31
C LYS A 642 30.42 -8.99 -16.76
N LEU A 643 31.32 -8.14 -17.26
CA LEU A 643 32.74 -8.10 -16.82
C LEU A 643 32.88 -7.99 -15.29
N LYS A 644 33.84 -8.69 -14.67
CA LYS A 644 34.10 -8.62 -13.21
C LYS A 644 34.99 -7.41 -12.83
N ILE A 645 34.64 -6.22 -13.31
CA ILE A 645 35.39 -4.97 -13.11
C ILE A 645 34.58 -3.90 -12.34
N PRO A 646 35.22 -2.94 -11.64
CA PRO A 646 34.53 -1.91 -10.86
C PRO A 646 33.53 -1.09 -11.68
N HIS A 647 32.36 -0.75 -11.10
CA HIS A 647 31.27 -0.10 -11.85
C HIS A 647 31.69 1.22 -12.53
N LYS A 648 32.59 2.00 -11.90
CA LYS A 648 33.17 3.22 -12.48
C LYS A 648 33.82 2.99 -13.86
N VAL A 649 34.49 1.85 -14.05
CA VAL A 649 35.16 1.48 -15.30
C VAL A 649 34.13 1.06 -16.34
N LYS A 650 33.12 0.27 -15.96
CA LYS A 650 32.02 -0.10 -16.87
C LYS A 650 31.28 1.11 -17.45
N VAL A 651 31.06 2.15 -16.63
CA VAL A 651 30.39 3.39 -17.09
C VAL A 651 31.32 4.24 -17.96
N PHE A 652 32.63 4.27 -17.67
CA PHE A 652 33.60 4.92 -18.56
C PHE A 652 33.66 4.25 -19.93
N MET A 653 33.84 2.92 -19.97
CA MET A 653 33.80 2.12 -21.21
C MET A 653 32.45 2.22 -21.93
N TRP A 654 31.34 2.42 -21.21
CA TRP A 654 30.03 2.64 -21.82
C TRP A 654 29.94 4.00 -22.53
N ILE A 655 30.53 5.07 -21.97
CA ILE A 655 30.60 6.39 -22.62
C ILE A 655 31.50 6.31 -23.87
N ALA A 656 32.69 5.70 -23.76
CA ALA A 656 33.65 5.51 -24.85
C ALA A 656 33.23 4.47 -25.93
N LEU A 657 31.95 4.09 -25.97
CA LEU A 657 31.32 3.29 -27.03
C LEU A 657 30.07 4.01 -27.60
N GLN A 658 29.88 5.29 -27.27
CA GLN A 658 28.82 6.18 -27.75
C GLN A 658 29.39 7.33 -28.59
N GLU A 659 30.71 7.54 -28.51
CA GLU A 659 31.57 8.22 -29.49
C GLU A 659 31.91 7.22 -30.62
#